data_AF-A0A9E1VH84-F1
#
_entry.id   AF-A0A9E1VH84-F1
#
_cell.length_a   1.000
_cell.length_b   1.000
_cell.length_c   1.000
_cell.angle_alpha   90.00
_cell.angle_beta   90.00
_cell.angle_gamma   90.00
#
_symmetry.space_group_name_H-M   'P 1'
#
loop_
_entity.id
_entity.type
_entity.pdbx_description
1 polymer ?
#
loop_
_entity_poly.entity_id
_entity_poly.type
_entity_poly.pdbx_seq_one_letter_code
_entity_poly.pdbx_strand_id
1 'polypeptide(L)'
;MTPTVPITCDIVLVGGGHSHVAVLRRFGMKPEPGVRLTLITRDLLTPYSGMIPGYIADHYSEAEAHIDLRPLAAFANARVIHAAATGLDLAQNFVQVAGRPPVAFDLISIDTGSTPSTAHIEGAEHGLPVKPIDRFLDAYHRLTDEIRGHDGPFHITVAGGGAGGVELSLALSHRLRVAAPGLNKRPDDMHFAIVEAADTLLPGYNAAARRKLARALSDRGIDVRTGARVERVTPDSVTLSNGDSLTSDKTILVTSAGPPLWLADNDIARDERGFIRVDDKLRSPSHAQLFAAGDAASMDGHQLPKAGVYAVRQGPYLADNLRRAALDKPLKAYRPQGQALALITTGDRYAIAARGPFAFEGDWVWRWKDWIDRRWMKKYQELPEMDGGHGADGDDALEAMRCGGCGAKVPAPVLRRALDRLPPQHADGLDQGLDSPDDAAVLSPPPGKALIQTVDQFRAFIDDPYLFGRIAANHCLGDIFAMGADAHSALAAVMLPHGEDDKTSDDLYQLLAGATETLAEAGAVLAGGHTGEGSEMAFGLTVNGYAERDEILRKSGLQAGDILILTKPLGTGVLFAADMRTKANGDHVTRAFASMQRSLAPCIPVIRRHGATAGTDVTGFGLAGHMLEMLNASDVDAELKLDALPVLPGVAELVALGHESTLRPSNEESVGNAVPLSAHPSFPLLFDPQTAGGLLFGVPADQAEACCAELRAGPAPDARIIGRITPRRGSVGVVRFTDETKS
;
A
#
# COMPACT_ATOMS: atom_id res chain seq x y z
N MET A 1 19.29 0.83 0.90
CA MET A 1 20.66 0.47 0.46
C MET A 1 20.78 -1.03 0.62
N THR A 2 21.13 -1.75 -0.44
CA THR A 2 21.30 -3.22 -0.40
C THR A 2 22.41 -3.56 0.61
N PRO A 3 22.22 -4.54 1.50
CA PRO A 3 23.26 -4.89 2.45
C PRO A 3 24.49 -5.40 1.70
N THR A 4 25.66 -4.91 2.09
CA THR A 4 26.97 -5.43 1.64
C THR A 4 27.20 -6.87 2.12
N VAL A 5 26.37 -7.33 3.06
CA VAL A 5 26.36 -8.69 3.61
C VAL A 5 25.22 -9.48 2.96
N PRO A 6 25.48 -10.69 2.43
CA PRO A 6 24.44 -11.56 1.88
C PRO A 6 23.30 -11.80 2.87
N ILE A 7 22.06 -11.89 2.36
CA ILE A 7 20.90 -12.23 3.18
C ILE A 7 20.98 -13.69 3.61
N THR A 8 20.88 -13.93 4.92
CA THR A 8 20.92 -15.24 5.56
C THR A 8 19.67 -15.54 6.39
N CYS A 9 18.87 -14.52 6.75
CA CYS A 9 17.64 -14.70 7.51
C CYS A 9 16.52 -13.77 7.05
N ASP A 10 15.35 -14.35 6.78
CA ASP A 10 14.10 -13.66 6.48
C ASP A 10 13.19 -13.57 7.70
N ILE A 11 12.88 -12.34 8.10
CA ILE A 11 11.88 -12.05 9.12
C ILE A 11 10.65 -11.44 8.45
N VAL A 12 9.52 -12.14 8.52
CA VAL A 12 8.22 -11.66 8.02
C VAL A 12 7.37 -11.11 9.18
N LEU A 13 6.99 -9.85 9.07
CA LEU A 13 6.04 -9.18 9.95
C LEU A 13 4.67 -9.15 9.27
N VAL A 14 3.66 -9.81 9.84
CA VAL A 14 2.29 -9.78 9.33
C VAL A 14 1.45 -8.80 10.14
N GLY A 15 1.00 -7.74 9.49
CA GLY A 15 0.22 -6.64 10.06
C GLY A 15 1.07 -5.48 10.57
N GLY A 16 0.61 -4.25 10.37
CA GLY A 16 1.28 -3.02 10.82
C GLY A 16 1.00 -2.60 12.26
N GLY A 17 0.67 -3.53 13.16
CA GLY A 17 0.24 -3.21 14.52
C GLY A 17 1.27 -2.46 15.38
N HIS A 18 0.82 -2.01 16.56
CA HIS A 18 1.61 -1.18 17.47
C HIS A 18 2.93 -1.81 17.93
N SER A 19 3.04 -3.14 17.92
CA SER A 19 4.27 -3.85 18.25
C SER A 19 5.21 -3.86 17.06
N HIS A 20 4.69 -4.11 15.85
CA HIS A 20 5.49 -4.12 14.61
C HIS A 20 6.02 -2.73 14.20
N VAL A 21 5.28 -1.64 14.43
CA VAL A 21 5.84 -0.29 14.20
C VAL A 21 7.09 -0.04 15.06
N ALA A 22 7.12 -0.58 16.28
CA ALA A 22 8.30 -0.53 17.14
C ALA A 22 9.42 -1.45 16.66
N VAL A 23 9.10 -2.61 16.05
CA VAL A 23 10.07 -3.48 15.38
C VAL A 23 10.74 -2.72 14.24
N LEU A 24 9.97 -2.22 13.28
CA LEU A 24 10.48 -1.46 12.13
C LEU A 24 11.37 -0.30 12.58
N ARG A 25 10.86 0.56 13.47
CA ARG A 25 11.64 1.68 14.00
C ARG A 25 12.96 1.24 14.62
N ARG A 26 12.95 0.17 15.41
CA ARG A 26 14.17 -0.30 16.07
C ARG A 26 15.14 -0.91 15.06
N PHE A 27 14.66 -1.63 14.05
CA PHE A 27 15.51 -2.15 12.96
C PHE A 27 16.10 -1.01 12.13
N GLY A 28 15.36 0.07 11.84
CA GLY A 28 15.94 1.25 11.19
C GLY A 28 16.98 1.98 12.03
N MET A 29 16.77 2.10 13.34
CA MET A 29 17.76 2.69 14.25
C MET A 29 19.05 1.85 14.40
N LYS A 30 18.94 0.54 14.19
CA LYS A 30 20.06 -0.40 14.29
C LYS A 30 19.79 -1.58 13.34
N PRO A 31 20.18 -1.45 12.06
CA PRO A 31 20.07 -2.54 11.10
C PRO A 31 20.82 -3.77 11.59
N GLU A 32 20.35 -4.96 11.20
CA GLU A 32 20.99 -6.22 11.52
C GLU A 32 21.54 -6.84 10.23
N PRO A 33 22.86 -6.89 10.03
CA PRO A 33 23.45 -7.46 8.82
C PRO A 33 23.00 -8.91 8.58
N GLY A 34 22.75 -9.25 7.31
CA GLY A 34 22.25 -10.57 6.90
C GLY A 34 20.75 -10.82 7.18
N VAL A 35 20.07 -9.91 7.88
CA VAL A 35 18.63 -10.03 8.16
C VAL A 35 17.82 -9.16 7.21
N ARG A 36 16.95 -9.79 6.41
CA ARG A 36 15.94 -9.10 5.60
C ARG A 36 14.62 -9.04 6.36
N LEU A 37 14.07 -7.83 6.49
CA LEU A 37 12.78 -7.60 7.10
C LEU A 37 11.72 -7.41 6.02
N THR A 38 10.60 -8.13 6.10
CA THR A 38 9.47 -8.00 5.18
C THR A 38 8.20 -7.70 5.97
N LEU A 39 7.51 -6.61 5.66
CA LEU A 39 6.20 -6.26 6.19
C LEU A 39 5.11 -6.64 5.19
N ILE A 40 4.23 -7.57 5.57
CA ILE A 40 3.01 -7.91 4.85
C ILE A 40 1.85 -7.20 5.56
N THR A 41 1.19 -6.26 4.89
CA THR A 41 0.08 -5.51 5.49
C THR A 41 -0.99 -5.17 4.45
N ARG A 42 -2.26 -5.23 4.87
CA ARG A 42 -3.39 -4.74 4.07
C ARG A 42 -3.46 -3.22 4.09
N ASP A 43 -3.11 -2.60 5.22
CA ASP A 43 -3.30 -1.17 5.45
C ASP A 43 -1.93 -0.52 5.64
N LEU A 44 -1.59 0.47 4.81
CA LEU A 44 -0.35 1.25 4.93
C LEU A 44 -0.46 2.38 5.95
N LEU A 45 -1.66 2.91 6.16
CA LEU A 45 -1.95 3.92 7.18
C LEU A 45 -2.53 3.20 8.40
N THR A 46 -1.70 2.94 9.41
CA THR A 46 -2.15 2.27 10.63
C THR A 46 -2.71 3.29 11.64
N PRO A 47 -3.95 3.14 12.10
CA PRO A 47 -4.53 4.01 13.11
C PRO A 47 -3.85 3.81 14.48
N TYR A 48 -3.42 4.91 15.11
CA TYR A 48 -3.03 4.88 16.51
C TYR A 48 -4.29 4.95 17.39
N SER A 49 -4.74 3.77 17.85
CA SER A 49 -5.99 3.59 18.60
C SER A 49 -6.23 4.60 19.74
N GLY A 50 -5.16 5.10 20.39
CA GLY A 50 -5.25 6.10 21.46
C GLY A 50 -5.72 7.49 21.01
N MET A 51 -5.53 7.85 19.73
CA MET A 51 -5.92 9.15 19.15
C MET A 51 -7.24 9.09 18.37
N ILE A 52 -7.78 7.90 18.09
CA ILE A 52 -8.98 7.73 17.27
C ILE A 52 -10.22 8.45 17.81
N PRO A 53 -10.52 8.42 19.12
CA PRO A 53 -11.62 9.24 19.65
C PRO A 53 -11.41 10.74 19.44
N GLY A 54 -10.16 11.22 19.48
CA GLY A 54 -9.83 12.61 19.18
C GLY A 54 -9.94 12.94 17.69
N TYR A 55 -9.58 12.00 16.80
CA TYR A 55 -9.77 12.13 15.36
C TYR A 55 -11.26 12.23 15.00
N ILE A 56 -12.09 11.35 15.56
CA ILE A 56 -13.55 11.39 15.41
C ILE A 56 -14.11 12.73 15.93
N ALA A 57 -13.58 13.21 17.06
CA ALA A 57 -13.96 14.50 17.64
C ALA A 57 -13.36 15.73 16.91
N ASP A 58 -12.69 15.54 15.76
CA ASP A 58 -12.12 16.61 14.92
C ASP A 58 -10.98 17.40 15.60
N HIS A 59 -10.22 16.75 16.50
CA HIS A 59 -9.04 17.32 17.16
C HIS A 59 -7.72 17.02 16.45
N TYR A 60 -7.72 16.02 15.58
CA TYR A 60 -6.55 15.54 14.84
C TYR A 60 -6.91 15.39 13.38
N SER A 61 -5.96 15.69 12.50
CA SER A 61 -6.03 15.25 11.11
C SER A 61 -5.73 13.75 11.00
N GLU A 62 -6.03 13.15 9.84
CA GLU A 62 -5.71 11.75 9.56
C GLU A 62 -4.20 11.49 9.67
N ALA A 63 -3.38 12.39 9.12
CA ALA A 63 -1.94 12.34 9.18
C ALA A 63 -1.38 12.42 10.62
N GLU A 64 -2.07 13.09 11.55
CA GLU A 64 -1.67 13.14 12.96
C GLU A 64 -2.06 11.87 13.73
N ALA A 65 -3.16 11.21 13.35
CA ALA A 65 -3.70 10.05 14.05
C ALA A 65 -3.24 8.70 13.48
N HIS A 66 -2.62 8.69 12.29
CA HIS A 66 -2.15 7.48 11.61
C HIS A 66 -0.63 7.46 11.47
N ILE A 67 -0.07 6.25 11.50
CA ILE A 67 1.32 5.99 11.14
C ILE A 67 1.34 5.52 9.69
N ASP A 68 2.04 6.25 8.83
CA ASP A 68 2.38 5.76 7.49
C ASP A 68 3.51 4.73 7.62
N LEU A 69 3.17 3.47 7.35
CA LEU A 69 4.10 2.34 7.44
C LEU A 69 5.16 2.39 6.35
N ARG A 70 4.95 3.11 5.25
CA ARG A 70 5.85 3.08 4.10
C ARG A 70 7.15 3.86 4.36
N PRO A 71 7.13 5.13 4.82
CA PRO A 71 8.33 5.80 5.34
C PRO A 71 9.03 5.03 6.46
N LEU A 72 8.26 4.43 7.37
CA LEU A 72 8.79 3.68 8.50
C LEU A 72 9.49 2.38 8.07
N ALA A 73 8.93 1.66 7.09
CA ALA A 73 9.53 0.47 6.52
C ALA A 73 10.77 0.81 5.69
N ALA A 74 10.73 1.88 4.90
CA ALA A 74 11.90 2.38 4.18
C ALA A 74 13.04 2.76 5.13
N PHE A 75 12.75 3.45 6.23
CA PHE A 75 13.71 3.72 7.31
C PHE A 75 14.28 2.44 7.93
N ALA A 76 13.50 1.36 7.99
CA ALA A 76 13.93 0.06 8.48
C ALA A 76 14.67 -0.79 7.43
N ASN A 77 14.81 -0.29 6.19
CA ASN A 77 15.24 -1.08 5.03
C ASN A 77 14.41 -2.39 4.91
N ALA A 78 13.11 -2.28 5.17
CA ALA A 78 12.17 -3.38 5.16
C ALA A 78 11.38 -3.39 3.86
N ARG A 79 11.31 -4.56 3.22
CA ARG A 79 10.43 -4.83 2.09
C ARG A 79 8.97 -4.66 2.51
N VAL A 80 8.16 -3.97 1.72
CA VAL A 80 6.72 -3.83 1.96
C VAL A 80 5.95 -4.61 0.90
N ILE A 81 5.09 -5.51 1.37
CA ILE A 81 4.11 -6.23 0.56
C ILE A 81 2.73 -5.70 0.97
N HIS A 82 2.16 -4.84 0.13
CA HIS A 82 0.86 -4.23 0.35
C HIS A 82 -0.25 -5.18 -0.14
N ALA A 83 -0.53 -6.22 0.65
CA ALA A 83 -1.55 -7.22 0.39
C ALA A 83 -1.99 -7.92 1.69
N ALA A 84 -3.17 -8.54 1.67
CA ALA A 84 -3.66 -9.28 2.81
C ALA A 84 -3.00 -10.67 2.91
N ALA A 85 -2.55 -11.04 4.11
CA ALA A 85 -2.24 -12.43 4.43
C ALA A 85 -3.55 -13.22 4.56
N THR A 86 -3.62 -14.38 3.90
CA THR A 86 -4.84 -15.21 3.80
C THR A 86 -4.67 -16.59 4.42
N GLY A 87 -3.43 -17.00 4.68
CA GLY A 87 -3.10 -18.30 5.25
C GLY A 87 -1.63 -18.37 5.67
N LEU A 88 -1.31 -19.39 6.45
CA LEU A 88 0.03 -19.63 6.97
C LEU A 88 0.32 -21.13 6.83
N ASP A 89 1.52 -21.47 6.37
CA ASP A 89 2.02 -22.84 6.35
C ASP A 89 3.34 -22.87 7.14
N LEU A 90 3.27 -23.39 8.37
CA LEU A 90 4.44 -23.52 9.26
C LEU A 90 5.28 -24.76 8.99
N ALA A 91 4.77 -25.72 8.19
CA ALA A 91 5.53 -26.89 7.79
C ALA A 91 6.49 -26.54 6.64
N GLN A 92 6.04 -25.67 5.74
CA GLN A 92 6.84 -25.17 4.62
C GLN A 92 7.47 -23.79 4.88
N ASN A 93 7.05 -23.09 5.94
CA ASN A 93 7.45 -21.72 6.29
C ASN A 93 7.12 -20.67 5.22
N PHE A 94 5.86 -20.65 4.76
CA PHE A 94 5.37 -19.60 3.87
C PHE A 94 4.08 -18.96 4.38
N VAL A 95 3.91 -17.66 4.09
CA VAL A 95 2.65 -16.94 4.26
C VAL A 95 1.93 -16.91 2.92
N GLN A 96 0.67 -17.33 2.89
CA GLN A 96 -0.20 -17.14 1.74
C GLN A 96 -0.65 -15.68 1.68
N VAL A 97 -0.47 -15.05 0.53
CA VAL A 97 -0.76 -13.62 0.34
C VAL A 97 -1.72 -13.46 -0.84
N ALA A 98 -2.75 -12.64 -0.68
CA ALA A 98 -3.76 -12.44 -1.71
C ALA A 98 -3.16 -11.91 -3.02
N GLY A 99 -3.52 -12.53 -4.14
CA GLY A 99 -3.19 -12.06 -5.49
C GLY A 99 -1.72 -12.22 -5.91
N ARG A 100 -0.96 -13.10 -5.25
CA ARG A 100 0.44 -13.37 -5.57
C ARG A 100 0.92 -14.72 -5.01
N PRO A 101 2.11 -15.20 -5.40
CA PRO A 101 2.71 -16.37 -4.79
C PRO A 101 2.99 -16.23 -3.28
N PRO A 102 3.08 -17.34 -2.53
CA PRO A 102 3.39 -17.34 -1.10
C PRO A 102 4.77 -16.71 -0.81
N VAL A 103 4.94 -16.12 0.37
CA VAL A 103 6.18 -15.45 0.80
C VAL A 103 6.89 -16.31 1.86
N ALA A 104 8.14 -16.67 1.61
CA ALA A 104 8.96 -17.47 2.52
C ALA A 104 9.34 -16.70 3.79
N PHE A 105 9.63 -17.41 4.87
CA PHE A 105 10.23 -16.84 6.07
C PHE A 105 11.10 -17.84 6.82
N ASP A 106 12.08 -17.34 7.57
CA ASP A 106 12.75 -18.11 8.63
C ASP A 106 12.13 -17.83 9.98
N LEU A 107 11.70 -16.59 10.20
CA LEU A 107 10.98 -16.14 11.38
C LEU A 107 9.75 -15.35 10.96
N ILE A 108 8.64 -15.54 11.67
CA ILE A 108 7.41 -14.80 11.43
C ILE A 108 6.88 -14.20 12.73
N SER A 109 6.36 -12.98 12.64
CA SER A 109 5.66 -12.32 13.73
C SER A 109 4.27 -11.88 13.29
N ILE A 110 3.24 -12.14 14.11
CA ILE A 110 1.85 -11.75 13.85
C ILE A 110 1.43 -10.60 14.79
N ASP A 111 1.04 -9.47 14.20
CA ASP A 111 0.48 -8.29 14.91
C ASP A 111 -0.64 -7.64 14.07
N THR A 112 -1.57 -8.49 13.60
CA THR A 112 -2.71 -8.09 12.75
C THR A 112 -3.89 -7.49 13.54
N GLY A 113 -3.74 -7.32 14.85
CA GLY A 113 -4.83 -6.90 15.72
C GLY A 113 -5.87 -8.00 16.01
N SER A 114 -7.06 -7.58 16.45
CA SER A 114 -8.19 -8.47 16.76
C SER A 114 -9.35 -8.27 15.79
N THR A 115 -10.21 -9.28 15.67
CA THR A 115 -11.47 -9.22 14.93
C THR A 115 -12.64 -8.89 15.88
N PRO A 116 -13.78 -8.40 15.38
CA PRO A 116 -14.95 -8.21 16.23
C PRO A 116 -15.58 -9.57 16.56
N SER A 117 -15.87 -9.83 17.84
CA SER A 117 -16.65 -11.01 18.23
C SER A 117 -18.14 -10.68 18.16
N THR A 118 -18.82 -11.12 17.09
CA THR A 118 -20.23 -10.83 16.84
C THR A 118 -21.13 -12.07 16.78
N ALA A 119 -20.57 -13.27 16.91
CA ALA A 119 -21.29 -14.53 16.74
C ALA A 119 -22.49 -14.75 17.71
N HIS A 120 -22.55 -13.99 18.81
CA HIS A 120 -23.63 -14.05 19.80
C HIS A 120 -24.71 -12.98 19.60
N ILE A 121 -24.62 -12.19 18.54
CA ILE A 121 -25.56 -11.11 18.20
C ILE A 121 -26.23 -11.47 16.87
N GLU A 122 -27.53 -11.75 16.91
CA GLU A 122 -28.34 -11.96 15.72
C GLU A 122 -28.44 -10.66 14.90
N GLY A 123 -28.29 -10.73 13.58
CA GLY A 123 -28.34 -9.55 12.71
C GLY A 123 -27.15 -8.60 12.86
N ALA A 124 -26.02 -9.06 13.39
CA ALA A 124 -24.82 -8.24 13.59
C ALA A 124 -24.30 -7.58 12.31
N GLU A 125 -24.63 -8.09 11.12
CA GLU A 125 -24.37 -7.48 9.82
C GLU A 125 -25.04 -6.11 9.63
N HIS A 126 -26.09 -5.80 10.40
CA HIS A 126 -26.71 -4.48 10.44
C HIS A 126 -25.98 -3.50 11.38
N GLY A 127 -25.08 -4.01 12.22
CA GLY A 127 -24.23 -3.20 13.10
C GLY A 127 -22.88 -2.84 12.47
N LEU A 128 -22.30 -1.74 12.93
CA LEU A 128 -20.98 -1.26 12.54
C LEU A 128 -19.94 -1.66 13.60
N PRO A 129 -19.10 -2.68 13.37
CA PRO A 129 -18.02 -3.02 14.31
C PRO A 129 -16.91 -1.97 14.32
N VAL A 130 -16.38 -1.66 15.51
CA VAL A 130 -15.26 -0.71 15.66
C VAL A 130 -13.91 -1.30 15.22
N LYS A 131 -13.77 -2.63 15.24
CA LYS A 131 -12.57 -3.32 14.76
C LYS A 131 -12.91 -4.16 13.52
N PRO A 132 -12.05 -4.19 12.48
CA PRO A 132 -10.84 -3.38 12.29
C PRO A 132 -11.15 -1.87 12.21
N ILE A 133 -10.24 -1.04 12.76
CA ILE A 133 -10.48 0.40 12.96
C ILE A 133 -10.57 1.16 11.63
N ASP A 134 -9.75 0.80 10.66
CA ASP A 134 -9.78 1.32 9.28
C ASP A 134 -11.19 1.23 8.68
N ARG A 135 -11.81 0.04 8.71
CA ARG A 135 -13.18 -0.16 8.20
C ARG A 135 -14.22 0.64 8.96
N PHE A 136 -14.03 0.81 10.27
CA PHE A 136 -14.89 1.66 11.08
C PHE A 136 -14.77 3.13 10.65
N LEU A 137 -13.55 3.63 10.43
CA LEU A 137 -13.33 5.02 9.99
C LEU A 137 -13.91 5.28 8.60
N ASP A 138 -13.77 4.35 7.66
CA ASP A 138 -14.40 4.44 6.33
C ASP A 138 -15.92 4.56 6.42
N ALA A 139 -16.55 3.76 7.30
CA ALA A 139 -17.98 3.83 7.54
C ALA A 139 -18.39 5.10 8.28
N TYR A 140 -17.57 5.55 9.24
CA TYR A 140 -17.78 6.80 9.97
C TYR A 140 -17.76 8.02 9.02
N HIS A 141 -16.89 8.05 8.01
CA HIS A 141 -16.90 9.13 7.01
C HIS A 141 -18.17 9.18 6.16
N ARG A 142 -18.84 8.02 5.97
CA ARG A 142 -20.15 7.95 5.29
C ARG A 142 -21.33 8.25 6.22
N LEU A 143 -21.15 8.11 7.54
CA LEU A 143 -22.21 8.31 8.53
C LEU A 143 -22.84 9.70 8.47
N THR A 144 -22.06 10.74 8.16
CA THR A 144 -22.62 12.10 8.03
C THR A 144 -23.60 12.24 6.87
N ASP A 145 -23.38 11.52 5.76
CA ASP A 145 -24.29 11.51 4.62
C ASP A 145 -25.56 10.71 4.94
N GLU A 146 -25.42 9.59 5.66
CA GLU A 146 -26.55 8.83 6.20
C GLU A 146 -27.43 9.69 7.11
N ILE A 147 -26.83 10.43 8.05
CA ILE A 147 -27.56 11.33 8.95
C ILE A 147 -28.26 12.45 8.17
N ARG A 148 -27.60 13.02 7.16
CA ARG A 148 -28.16 14.10 6.34
C ARG A 148 -29.37 13.65 5.52
N GLY A 149 -29.37 12.39 5.06
CA GLY A 149 -30.47 11.78 4.30
C GLY A 149 -31.60 11.21 5.15
N HIS A 150 -31.43 11.12 6.47
CA HIS A 150 -32.45 10.58 7.38
C HIS A 150 -33.48 11.65 7.75
N ASP A 151 -34.76 11.28 7.92
CA ASP A 151 -35.81 12.20 8.39
C ASP A 151 -35.95 12.14 9.93
N GLY A 152 -36.21 13.28 10.58
CA GLY A 152 -36.44 13.33 12.03
C GLY A 152 -35.20 13.05 12.91
N PRO A 153 -35.37 12.69 14.19
CA PRO A 153 -34.25 12.37 15.08
C PRO A 153 -33.42 11.16 14.62
N PHE A 154 -32.13 11.13 14.98
CA PHE A 154 -31.21 10.05 14.65
C PHE A 154 -30.65 9.41 15.92
N HIS A 155 -30.79 8.10 16.05
CA HIS A 155 -30.46 7.32 17.24
C HIS A 155 -29.23 6.45 16.98
N ILE A 156 -28.20 6.64 17.79
CA ILE A 156 -26.98 5.84 17.74
C ILE A 156 -26.85 5.01 19.00
N THR A 157 -26.91 3.68 18.86
CA THR A 157 -26.69 2.77 19.99
C THR A 157 -25.31 2.15 19.94
N VAL A 158 -24.56 2.25 21.04
CA VAL A 158 -23.24 1.65 21.20
C VAL A 158 -23.35 0.40 22.08
N ALA A 159 -23.06 -0.76 21.49
CA ALA A 159 -23.06 -2.04 22.19
C ALA A 159 -21.68 -2.31 22.81
N GLY A 160 -21.57 -2.07 24.12
CA GLY A 160 -20.34 -2.24 24.92
C GLY A 160 -20.01 -0.98 25.73
N GLY A 161 -20.07 -1.08 27.05
CA GLY A 161 -19.76 -0.01 28.02
C GLY A 161 -18.36 -0.11 28.64
N GLY A 162 -17.43 -0.77 27.95
CA GLY A 162 -16.00 -0.72 28.26
C GLY A 162 -15.37 0.64 27.93
N ALA A 163 -14.06 0.80 28.18
CA ALA A 163 -13.37 2.07 27.96
C ALA A 163 -13.46 2.60 26.52
N GLY A 164 -13.25 1.72 25.54
CA GLY A 164 -13.37 2.10 24.13
C GLY A 164 -14.79 2.53 23.73
N GLY A 165 -15.82 1.85 24.26
CA GLY A 165 -17.21 2.19 23.95
C GLY A 165 -17.63 3.50 24.57
N VAL A 166 -17.33 3.70 25.86
CA VAL A 166 -17.60 4.96 26.56
C VAL A 166 -16.88 6.14 25.90
N GLU A 167 -15.59 5.99 25.59
CA GLU A 167 -14.81 7.06 24.95
C GLU A 167 -15.34 7.39 23.55
N LEU A 168 -15.65 6.36 22.76
CA LEU A 168 -16.21 6.52 21.42
C LEU A 168 -17.59 7.19 21.44
N SER A 169 -18.48 6.80 22.35
CA SER A 169 -19.80 7.44 22.50
C SER A 169 -19.70 8.91 22.84
N LEU A 170 -18.77 9.27 23.75
CA LEU A 170 -18.51 10.66 24.12
C LEU A 170 -17.96 11.47 22.93
N ALA A 171 -17.02 10.90 22.18
CA ALA A 171 -16.44 11.52 20.99
C ALA A 171 -17.48 11.73 19.86
N LEU A 172 -18.24 10.68 19.51
CA LEU A 172 -19.30 10.75 18.51
C LEU A 172 -20.40 11.71 18.91
N SER A 173 -20.85 11.65 20.17
CA SER A 173 -21.87 12.58 20.67
C SER A 173 -21.41 14.02 20.60
N HIS A 174 -20.16 14.31 20.95
CA HIS A 174 -19.62 15.65 20.82
C HIS A 174 -19.59 16.10 19.35
N ARG A 175 -18.95 15.30 18.48
CA ARG A 175 -18.77 15.64 17.07
C ARG A 175 -20.09 15.86 16.34
N LEU A 176 -21.00 14.89 16.43
CA LEU A 176 -22.23 14.91 15.65
C LEU A 176 -23.19 15.99 16.13
N ARG A 177 -23.23 16.31 17.43
CA ARG A 177 -24.01 17.45 17.93
C ARG A 177 -23.44 18.79 17.46
N VAL A 178 -22.11 18.93 17.39
CA VAL A 178 -21.46 20.13 16.83
C VAL A 178 -21.71 20.25 15.33
N ALA A 179 -21.66 19.13 14.59
CA ALA A 179 -21.88 19.12 13.15
C ALA A 179 -23.36 19.18 12.74
N ALA A 180 -24.30 18.92 13.67
CA ALA A 180 -25.74 18.76 13.40
C ALA A 180 -26.35 19.82 12.47
N PRO A 181 -26.07 21.14 12.62
CA PRO A 181 -26.62 22.15 11.72
C PRO A 181 -26.25 21.93 10.24
N GLY A 182 -25.03 21.44 9.96
CA GLY A 182 -24.57 21.09 8.60
C GLY A 182 -25.06 19.72 8.10
N LEU A 183 -25.74 18.97 8.96
CA LEU A 183 -26.34 17.67 8.66
C LEU A 183 -27.87 17.76 8.54
N ASN A 184 -28.45 18.95 8.43
CA ASN A 184 -29.91 19.17 8.46
C ASN A 184 -30.59 18.66 9.74
N LYS A 185 -29.90 18.74 10.88
CA LYS A 185 -30.38 18.31 12.21
C LYS A 185 -30.21 19.44 13.24
N ARG A 186 -30.98 19.40 14.32
CA ARG A 186 -30.64 20.15 15.54
C ARG A 186 -29.78 19.27 16.44
N PRO A 187 -28.93 19.84 17.31
CA PRO A 187 -28.15 19.06 18.27
C PRO A 187 -29.02 18.12 19.12
N ASP A 188 -30.24 18.54 19.49
CA ASP A 188 -31.18 17.76 20.29
C ASP A 188 -31.84 16.60 19.53
N ASP A 189 -31.78 16.61 18.19
CA ASP A 189 -32.29 15.52 17.35
C ASP A 189 -31.30 14.34 17.29
N MET A 190 -30.09 14.48 17.87
CA MET A 190 -29.09 13.41 17.96
C MET A 190 -29.21 12.68 19.31
N HIS A 191 -29.57 11.40 19.27
CA HIS A 191 -29.75 10.57 20.47
C HIS A 191 -28.68 9.48 20.53
N PHE A 192 -28.19 9.21 21.74
CA PHE A 192 -27.13 8.24 21.97
C PHE A 192 -27.51 7.33 23.13
N ALA A 193 -27.26 6.04 22.96
CA ALA A 193 -27.40 5.04 24.02
C ALA A 193 -26.13 4.17 24.11
N ILE A 194 -25.79 3.74 25.32
CA ILE A 194 -24.76 2.73 25.59
C ILE A 194 -25.42 1.55 26.28
N VAL A 195 -25.16 0.35 25.77
CA VAL A 195 -25.63 -0.92 26.34
C VAL A 195 -24.44 -1.71 26.87
N GLU A 196 -24.48 -2.13 28.13
CA GLU A 196 -23.42 -2.89 28.80
C GLU A 196 -24.00 -4.10 29.53
N ALA A 197 -23.39 -5.26 29.28
CA ALA A 197 -23.82 -6.52 29.88
C ALA A 197 -23.59 -6.56 31.40
N ALA A 198 -22.51 -5.96 31.88
CA ALA A 198 -22.22 -5.85 33.30
C ALA A 198 -23.15 -4.84 34.01
N ASP A 199 -23.27 -5.00 35.34
CA ASP A 199 -24.08 -4.10 36.19
C ASP A 199 -23.52 -2.66 36.27
N THR A 200 -22.30 -2.44 35.76
CA THR A 200 -21.65 -1.14 35.77
C THR A 200 -20.87 -0.90 34.49
N LEU A 201 -20.85 0.34 34.01
CA LEU A 201 -19.89 0.80 33.00
C LEU A 201 -18.44 0.63 33.49
N LEU A 202 -17.54 0.34 32.56
CA LEU A 202 -16.10 0.18 32.82
C LEU A 202 -15.81 -0.80 34.00
N PRO A 203 -16.23 -2.07 33.92
CA PRO A 203 -16.13 -3.02 35.03
C PRO A 203 -14.69 -3.21 35.54
N GLY A 204 -13.67 -3.01 34.69
CA GLY A 204 -12.25 -3.08 35.04
C GLY A 204 -11.63 -1.81 35.66
N TYR A 205 -12.42 -0.76 35.91
CA TYR A 205 -11.92 0.55 36.39
C TYR A 205 -12.35 0.83 37.82
N ASN A 206 -11.63 1.72 38.51
CA ASN A 206 -11.97 2.09 39.89
C ASN A 206 -13.29 2.88 39.98
N ALA A 207 -13.94 2.84 41.15
CA ALA A 207 -15.24 3.47 41.36
C ALA A 207 -15.23 4.99 41.16
N ALA A 208 -14.10 5.67 41.40
CA ALA A 208 -13.97 7.11 41.18
C ALA A 208 -14.03 7.46 39.68
N ALA A 209 -13.31 6.72 38.84
CA ALA A 209 -13.33 6.87 37.39
C ALA A 209 -14.73 6.54 36.82
N ARG A 210 -15.36 5.46 37.29
CA ARG A 210 -16.74 5.10 36.89
C ARG A 210 -17.73 6.22 37.16
N ARG A 211 -17.72 6.81 38.38
CA ARG A 211 -18.61 7.92 38.73
C ARG A 211 -18.37 9.16 37.85
N LYS A 212 -17.12 9.51 37.58
CA LYS A 212 -16.77 10.67 36.74
C LYS A 212 -17.23 10.48 35.29
N LEU A 213 -17.01 9.30 34.71
CA LEU A 213 -17.44 8.98 33.34
C LEU A 213 -18.96 8.87 33.23
N ALA A 214 -19.63 8.25 34.21
CA ALA A 214 -21.09 8.20 34.27
C ALA A 214 -21.70 9.61 34.33
N ARG A 215 -21.11 10.53 35.10
CA ARG A 215 -21.51 11.93 35.11
C ARG A 215 -21.31 12.58 33.73
N ALA A 216 -20.15 12.39 33.10
CA ALA A 216 -19.88 12.97 31.78
C ALA A 216 -20.87 12.49 30.69
N LEU A 217 -21.32 11.23 30.75
CA LEU A 217 -22.37 10.67 29.90
C LEU A 217 -23.73 11.30 30.20
N SER A 218 -24.09 11.38 31.49
CA SER A 218 -25.35 11.99 31.95
C SER A 218 -25.46 13.46 31.56
N ASP A 219 -24.38 14.23 31.70
CA ASP A 219 -24.34 15.65 31.33
C ASP A 219 -24.57 15.88 29.82
N ARG A 220 -24.37 14.84 28.99
CA ARG A 220 -24.60 14.85 27.53
C ARG A 220 -25.91 14.19 27.11
N GLY A 221 -26.73 13.77 28.07
CA GLY A 221 -27.99 13.07 27.81
C GLY A 221 -27.81 11.75 27.07
N ILE A 222 -26.70 11.04 27.30
CA ILE A 222 -26.48 9.70 26.74
C ILE A 222 -27.20 8.68 27.62
N ASP A 223 -28.13 7.91 27.06
CA ASP A 223 -28.85 6.84 27.76
C ASP A 223 -27.89 5.69 28.08
N VAL A 224 -27.93 5.17 29.30
CA VAL A 224 -27.02 4.11 29.77
C VAL A 224 -27.86 2.94 30.27
N ARG A 225 -27.76 1.80 29.57
CA ARG A 225 -28.41 0.53 29.92
C ARG A 225 -27.36 -0.48 30.37
N THR A 226 -27.34 -0.80 31.66
CA THR A 226 -26.44 -1.80 32.26
C THR A 226 -27.20 -3.05 32.67
N GLY A 227 -26.51 -4.18 32.83
CA GLY A 227 -27.13 -5.46 33.21
C GLY A 227 -27.91 -6.11 32.06
N ALA A 228 -27.73 -5.63 30.83
CA ALA A 228 -28.36 -6.17 29.63
C ALA A 228 -27.38 -6.14 28.46
N ARG A 229 -27.34 -7.20 27.66
CA ARG A 229 -26.54 -7.24 26.43
C ARG A 229 -27.43 -7.05 25.21
N VAL A 230 -26.86 -6.55 24.11
CA VAL A 230 -27.52 -6.59 22.80
C VAL A 230 -27.53 -8.04 22.32
N GLU A 231 -28.71 -8.56 21.97
CA GLU A 231 -28.89 -9.92 21.43
C GLU A 231 -29.23 -9.92 19.95
N ARG A 232 -29.92 -8.88 19.47
CA ARG A 232 -30.31 -8.75 18.07
C ARG A 232 -30.21 -7.31 17.60
N VAL A 233 -29.71 -7.12 16.38
CA VAL A 233 -29.61 -5.83 15.70
C VAL A 233 -30.43 -5.89 14.41
N THR A 234 -31.31 -4.90 14.21
CA THR A 234 -31.99 -4.63 12.93
C THR A 234 -31.49 -3.31 12.35
N PRO A 235 -31.88 -2.95 11.11
CA PRO A 235 -31.52 -1.64 10.55
C PRO A 235 -31.98 -0.42 11.37
N ASP A 236 -33.01 -0.57 12.20
CA ASP A 236 -33.72 0.51 12.89
C ASP A 236 -33.87 0.30 14.42
N SER A 237 -33.42 -0.83 14.96
CA SER A 237 -33.58 -1.15 16.38
C SER A 237 -32.54 -2.14 16.91
N VAL A 238 -32.43 -2.20 18.24
CA VAL A 238 -31.72 -3.27 18.93
C VAL A 238 -32.61 -3.92 19.99
N THR A 239 -32.53 -5.24 20.13
CA THR A 239 -33.19 -6.00 21.20
C THR A 239 -32.16 -6.44 22.24
N LEU A 240 -32.52 -6.26 23.51
CA LEU A 240 -31.68 -6.54 24.65
C LEU A 240 -32.05 -7.87 25.32
N SER A 241 -31.13 -8.46 26.06
CA SER A 241 -31.31 -9.75 26.74
C SER A 241 -32.36 -9.77 27.85
N ASN A 242 -32.81 -8.60 28.30
CA ASN A 242 -33.90 -8.47 29.27
C ASN A 242 -35.28 -8.33 28.58
N GLY A 243 -35.33 -8.39 27.24
CA GLY A 243 -36.55 -8.24 26.44
C GLY A 243 -36.84 -6.79 26.00
N ASP A 244 -36.08 -5.81 26.47
CA ASP A 244 -36.24 -4.41 26.06
C ASP A 244 -35.81 -4.21 24.60
N SER A 245 -36.40 -3.21 23.94
CA SER A 245 -36.00 -2.78 22.60
C SER A 245 -35.70 -1.28 22.59
N LEU A 246 -34.64 -0.89 21.87
CA LEU A 246 -34.27 0.51 21.66
C LEU A 246 -34.33 0.85 20.17
N THR A 247 -34.81 2.04 19.83
CA THR A 247 -34.65 2.60 18.47
C THR A 247 -33.17 2.86 18.21
N SER A 248 -32.68 2.46 17.04
CA SER A 248 -31.27 2.58 16.67
C SER A 248 -31.12 2.65 15.16
N ASP A 249 -30.98 3.87 14.63
CA ASP A 249 -30.73 4.12 13.20
C ASP A 249 -29.27 3.78 12.83
N LYS A 250 -28.37 3.80 13.82
CA LYS A 250 -27.03 3.23 13.71
C LYS A 250 -26.62 2.49 14.97
N THR A 251 -26.32 1.21 14.83
CA THR A 251 -25.75 0.41 15.92
C THR A 251 -24.25 0.27 15.74
N ILE A 252 -23.45 0.70 16.72
CA ILE A 252 -22.00 0.55 16.74
C ILE A 252 -21.63 -0.58 17.70
N LEU A 253 -20.91 -1.57 17.19
CA LEU A 253 -20.53 -2.77 17.94
C LEU A 253 -19.12 -2.61 18.52
N VAL A 254 -19.04 -2.44 19.83
CA VAL A 254 -17.79 -2.37 20.62
C VAL A 254 -17.66 -3.65 21.44
N THR A 255 -17.78 -4.77 20.75
CA THR A 255 -17.80 -6.09 21.37
C THR A 255 -16.41 -6.54 21.81
N SER A 256 -16.38 -7.64 22.56
CA SER A 256 -15.12 -8.28 22.93
C SER A 256 -14.28 -8.63 21.70
N ALA A 257 -12.96 -8.54 21.83
CA ALA A 257 -12.02 -8.94 20.78
C ALA A 257 -12.14 -10.45 20.49
N GLY A 258 -12.14 -10.80 19.21
CA GLY A 258 -11.94 -12.15 18.67
C GLY A 258 -10.55 -12.32 18.04
N PRO A 259 -10.11 -13.57 17.83
CA PRO A 259 -8.81 -13.86 17.22
C PRO A 259 -8.80 -13.59 15.71
N PRO A 260 -7.62 -13.45 15.10
CA PRO A 260 -7.49 -13.38 13.64
C PRO A 260 -8.06 -14.64 12.97
N LEU A 261 -9.14 -14.49 12.19
CA LEU A 261 -9.89 -15.61 11.62
C LEU A 261 -9.13 -16.35 10.51
N TRP A 262 -8.26 -15.67 9.78
CA TRP A 262 -7.44 -16.27 8.71
C TRP A 262 -6.42 -17.30 9.25
N LEU A 263 -6.22 -17.33 10.57
CA LEU A 263 -5.40 -18.34 11.23
C LEU A 263 -6.21 -19.53 11.75
N ALA A 264 -7.54 -19.53 11.63
CA ALA A 264 -8.43 -20.47 12.32
C ALA A 264 -8.08 -21.95 12.13
N ASP A 265 -7.57 -22.34 10.96
CA ASP A 265 -7.30 -23.74 10.62
C ASP A 265 -5.83 -24.16 10.81
N ASN A 266 -4.98 -23.26 11.32
CA ASN A 266 -3.57 -23.56 11.54
C ASN A 266 -3.32 -24.36 12.83
N ASP A 267 -2.40 -25.32 12.78
CA ASP A 267 -1.94 -26.05 13.97
C ASP A 267 -0.99 -25.17 14.81
N ILE A 268 -1.57 -24.20 15.52
CA ILE A 268 -0.85 -23.24 16.38
C ILE A 268 -1.44 -23.34 17.78
N ALA A 269 -0.58 -23.30 18.80
CA ALA A 269 -1.04 -23.21 20.19
C ALA A 269 -1.94 -21.97 20.39
N ARG A 270 -3.17 -22.20 20.84
CA ARG A 270 -4.16 -21.14 21.11
C ARG A 270 -4.74 -21.24 22.51
N ASP A 271 -5.24 -20.11 22.99
CA ASP A 271 -6.02 -20.06 24.22
C ASP A 271 -7.46 -20.53 23.97
N GLU A 272 -8.26 -20.62 25.04
CA GLU A 272 -9.66 -21.06 24.97
C GLU A 272 -10.55 -20.16 24.09
N ARG A 273 -10.09 -18.94 23.80
CA ARG A 273 -10.78 -17.96 22.94
C ARG A 273 -10.23 -17.94 21.51
N GLY A 274 -9.26 -18.80 21.20
CA GLY A 274 -8.65 -18.93 19.87
C GLY A 274 -7.53 -17.94 19.55
N PHE A 275 -7.05 -17.13 20.51
CA PHE A 275 -5.89 -16.25 20.28
C PHE A 275 -4.59 -17.06 20.30
N ILE A 276 -3.58 -16.59 19.56
CA ILE A 276 -2.25 -17.22 19.53
C ILE A 276 -1.65 -17.17 20.94
N ARG A 277 -1.26 -18.31 21.50
CA ARG A 277 -0.54 -18.35 22.78
C ARG A 277 0.92 -18.01 22.56
N VAL A 278 1.48 -17.21 23.46
CA VAL A 278 2.89 -16.87 23.50
C VAL A 278 3.46 -16.95 24.91
N ASP A 279 4.73 -17.31 25.01
CA ASP A 279 5.49 -17.29 26.26
C ASP A 279 5.88 -15.87 26.69
N ASP A 280 6.65 -15.75 27.77
CA ASP A 280 7.16 -14.47 28.25
C ASP A 280 8.15 -13.80 27.27
N LYS A 281 8.60 -14.48 26.23
CA LYS A 281 9.45 -13.93 25.15
C LYS A 281 8.65 -13.56 23.91
N LEU A 282 7.32 -13.64 23.98
CA LEU A 282 6.39 -13.38 22.86
C LEU A 282 6.51 -14.41 21.73
N ARG A 283 7.06 -15.60 22.01
CA ARG A 283 7.21 -16.70 21.07
C ARG A 283 6.11 -17.74 21.29
N SER A 284 5.61 -18.34 20.22
CA SER A 284 4.66 -19.44 20.32
C SER A 284 5.30 -20.64 21.02
N PRO A 285 4.61 -21.31 21.95
CA PRO A 285 5.10 -22.55 22.53
C PRO A 285 5.02 -23.74 21.55
N SER A 286 4.25 -23.62 20.46
CA SER A 286 4.11 -24.67 19.45
C SER A 286 5.20 -24.65 18.38
N HIS A 287 5.74 -23.47 18.04
CA HIS A 287 6.64 -23.29 16.90
C HIS A 287 7.71 -22.26 17.24
N ALA A 288 8.98 -22.65 17.09
CA ALA A 288 10.11 -21.80 17.48
C ALA A 288 10.28 -20.58 16.56
N GLN A 289 9.84 -20.69 15.30
CA GLN A 289 9.88 -19.62 14.30
C GLN A 289 8.73 -18.61 14.41
N LEU A 290 7.68 -18.91 15.19
CA LEU A 290 6.47 -18.09 15.28
C LEU A 290 6.48 -17.19 16.52
N PHE A 291 6.38 -15.88 16.29
CA PHE A 291 6.15 -14.86 17.29
C PHE A 291 4.77 -14.22 17.09
N ALA A 292 4.19 -13.68 18.17
CA ALA A 292 2.97 -12.89 18.06
C ALA A 292 2.91 -11.84 19.17
N ALA A 293 2.27 -10.71 18.86
CA ALA A 293 2.11 -9.61 19.81
C ALA A 293 0.79 -8.88 19.60
N GLY A 294 0.58 -7.85 20.41
CA GLY A 294 -0.61 -7.02 20.40
C GLY A 294 -1.88 -7.81 20.68
N ASP A 295 -2.97 -7.40 20.03
CA ASP A 295 -4.28 -7.99 20.25
C ASP A 295 -4.43 -9.40 19.64
N ALA A 296 -3.52 -9.80 18.74
CA ALA A 296 -3.53 -11.12 18.11
C ALA A 296 -3.08 -12.25 19.07
N ALA A 297 -2.34 -11.90 20.14
CA ALA A 297 -1.69 -12.86 21.03
C ALA A 297 -2.19 -12.81 22.47
N SER A 298 -2.16 -13.96 23.16
CA SER A 298 -2.41 -14.11 24.59
C SER A 298 -1.15 -14.64 25.27
N MET A 299 -0.65 -13.91 26.27
CA MET A 299 0.57 -14.28 27.00
C MET A 299 0.26 -15.31 28.09
N ASP A 300 0.97 -16.43 28.07
CA ASP A 300 0.84 -17.47 29.09
C ASP A 300 1.19 -16.94 30.48
N GLY A 301 0.38 -17.29 31.47
CA GLY A 301 0.55 -16.82 32.86
C GLY A 301 0.15 -15.36 33.12
N HIS A 302 -0.38 -14.64 32.12
CA HIS A 302 -0.78 -13.24 32.25
C HIS A 302 -2.19 -12.97 31.71
N GLN A 303 -3.04 -12.35 32.53
CA GLN A 303 -4.36 -11.86 32.09
C GLN A 303 -4.26 -10.40 31.66
N LEU A 304 -4.03 -10.16 30.37
CA LEU A 304 -3.91 -8.82 29.79
C LEU A 304 -5.15 -8.46 28.98
N PRO A 305 -5.71 -7.24 29.13
CA PRO A 305 -6.74 -6.76 28.23
C PRO A 305 -6.15 -6.53 26.83
N LYS A 306 -6.97 -6.76 25.80
CA LYS A 306 -6.63 -6.50 24.40
C LYS A 306 -6.68 -4.99 24.13
N ALA A 307 -5.59 -4.30 24.49
CA ALA A 307 -5.48 -2.85 24.49
C ALA A 307 -4.09 -2.37 24.04
N GLY A 308 -4.06 -1.28 23.27
CA GLY A 308 -2.84 -0.73 22.66
C GLY A 308 -1.71 -0.43 23.64
N VAL A 309 -2.00 -0.07 24.90
CA VAL A 309 -0.98 0.21 25.92
C VAL A 309 -0.07 -0.98 26.24
N TYR A 310 -0.55 -2.22 26.06
CA TYR A 310 0.24 -3.43 26.23
C TYR A 310 1.01 -3.76 24.94
N ALA A 311 0.36 -3.66 23.78
CA ALA A 311 0.97 -3.86 22.46
C ALA A 311 2.21 -2.95 22.26
N VAL A 312 2.07 -1.65 22.54
CA VAL A 312 3.17 -0.67 22.44
C VAL A 312 4.39 -1.07 23.29
N ARG A 313 4.17 -1.77 24.41
CA ARG A 313 5.24 -2.17 25.34
C ARG A 313 5.85 -3.53 25.00
N GLN A 314 5.14 -4.37 24.27
CA GLN A 314 5.68 -5.61 23.70
C GLN A 314 6.68 -5.32 22.60
N GLY A 315 6.42 -4.31 21.75
CA GLY A 315 7.23 -3.96 20.59
C GLY A 315 8.76 -3.92 20.81
N PRO A 316 9.31 -3.21 21.81
CA PRO A 316 10.75 -3.20 22.06
C PRO A 316 11.37 -4.57 22.39
N TYR A 317 10.63 -5.44 23.09
CA TYR A 317 11.07 -6.78 23.44
C TYR A 317 10.95 -7.72 22.24
N LEU A 318 9.85 -7.61 21.49
CA LEU A 318 9.67 -8.34 20.23
C LEU A 318 10.82 -8.05 19.27
N ALA A 319 11.18 -6.76 19.09
CA ALA A 319 12.28 -6.36 18.21
C ALA A 319 13.66 -6.89 18.65
N ASP A 320 13.89 -7.04 19.96
CA ASP A 320 15.14 -7.61 20.49
C ASP A 320 15.14 -9.13 20.36
N ASN A 321 13.99 -9.78 20.58
CA ASN A 321 13.86 -11.23 20.47
C ASN A 321 13.88 -11.73 19.02
N LEU A 322 13.31 -11.00 18.07
CA LEU A 322 13.43 -11.31 16.64
C LEU A 322 14.90 -11.27 16.18
N ARG A 323 15.66 -10.23 16.57
CA ARG A 323 17.12 -10.20 16.32
C ARG A 323 17.85 -11.34 16.98
N ARG A 324 17.53 -11.63 18.25
CA ARG A 324 18.18 -12.71 18.99
C ARG A 324 17.89 -14.06 18.32
N ALA A 325 16.65 -14.31 17.92
CA ALA A 325 16.27 -15.52 17.21
C ALA A 325 17.02 -15.65 15.88
N ALA A 326 17.11 -14.58 15.09
CA ALA A 326 17.84 -14.58 13.82
C ALA A 326 19.34 -14.86 13.98
N LEU A 327 19.91 -14.50 15.14
CA LEU A 327 21.33 -14.71 15.47
C LEU A 327 21.57 -15.93 16.37
N ASP A 328 20.56 -16.80 16.56
CA ASP A 328 20.59 -17.94 17.47
C ASP A 328 21.08 -17.61 18.91
N LYS A 329 20.64 -16.46 19.43
CA LYS A 329 20.95 -15.97 20.78
C LYS A 329 19.78 -16.22 21.74
N PRO A 330 20.04 -16.40 23.05
CA PRO A 330 19.00 -16.56 24.05
C PRO A 330 18.01 -15.38 24.07
N LEU A 331 16.70 -15.66 24.04
CA LEU A 331 15.63 -14.66 24.05
C LEU A 331 15.48 -13.99 25.43
N LYS A 332 15.02 -12.72 25.46
CA LYS A 332 14.68 -11.98 26.68
C LYS A 332 13.21 -12.10 27.05
N ALA A 333 12.96 -12.32 28.33
CA ALA A 333 11.62 -12.25 28.90
C ALA A 333 11.10 -10.80 28.97
N TYR A 334 9.85 -10.62 28.59
CA TYR A 334 9.01 -9.44 28.77
C TYR A 334 8.06 -9.67 29.95
N ARG A 335 8.05 -8.74 30.90
CA ARG A 335 7.07 -8.73 32.00
C ARG A 335 6.09 -7.58 31.83
N PRO A 336 4.80 -7.85 31.59
CA PRO A 336 3.81 -6.79 31.45
C PRO A 336 3.63 -6.03 32.78
N GLN A 337 3.24 -4.76 32.67
CA GLN A 337 2.86 -3.98 33.84
C GLN A 337 1.58 -4.54 34.47
N GLY A 338 1.47 -4.53 35.81
CA GLY A 338 0.24 -4.96 36.48
C GLY A 338 -0.94 -3.97 36.31
N GLN A 339 -0.65 -2.66 36.26
CA GLN A 339 -1.68 -1.62 36.07
C GLN A 339 -1.20 -0.51 35.13
N ALA A 340 -1.97 -0.28 34.06
CA ALA A 340 -1.79 0.84 33.15
C ALA A 340 -2.42 2.12 33.71
N LEU A 341 -1.85 3.29 33.36
CA LEU A 341 -2.57 4.56 33.44
C LEU A 341 -3.53 4.60 32.25
N ALA A 342 -4.82 4.78 32.51
CA ALA A 342 -5.81 5.03 31.47
C ALA A 342 -6.16 6.52 31.43
N LEU A 343 -6.24 7.07 30.23
CA LEU A 343 -6.64 8.46 29.96
C LEU A 343 -7.79 8.41 28.95
N ILE A 344 -9.01 8.66 29.43
CA ILE A 344 -10.24 8.53 28.65
C ILE A 344 -10.78 9.93 28.37
N THR A 345 -10.90 10.30 27.10
CA THR A 345 -11.42 11.60 26.67
C THR A 345 -12.94 11.66 26.71
N THR A 346 -13.47 12.88 26.82
CA THR A 346 -14.93 13.16 26.82
C THR A 346 -15.41 13.86 25.55
N GLY A 347 -14.57 13.87 24.50
CA GLY A 347 -14.85 14.48 23.20
C GLY A 347 -14.59 15.98 23.12
N ASP A 348 -14.76 16.74 24.20
CA ASP A 348 -14.72 18.22 24.29
C ASP A 348 -13.38 18.76 24.83
N ARG A 349 -12.26 18.12 24.49
CA ARG A 349 -10.92 18.43 25.04
C ARG A 349 -10.83 18.39 26.58
N TYR A 350 -11.66 17.53 27.18
CA TYR A 350 -11.63 17.16 28.58
C TYR A 350 -11.36 15.65 28.70
N ALA A 351 -10.76 15.21 29.80
CA ALA A 351 -10.41 13.81 29.99
C ALA A 351 -10.41 13.39 31.46
N ILE A 352 -10.48 12.08 31.68
CA ILE A 352 -10.46 11.42 32.97
C ILE A 352 -9.27 10.46 33.00
N ALA A 353 -8.39 10.62 33.98
CA ALA A 353 -7.28 9.73 34.26
C ALA A 353 -7.67 8.72 35.34
N ALA A 354 -7.28 7.45 35.16
CA ALA A 354 -7.48 6.40 36.15
C ALA A 354 -6.21 5.55 36.32
N ARG A 355 -5.77 5.37 37.57
CA ARG A 355 -4.66 4.47 37.94
C ARG A 355 -4.82 4.01 39.38
N GLY A 356 -4.87 2.69 39.61
CA GLY A 356 -5.12 2.13 40.93
C GLY A 356 -6.41 2.70 41.54
N PRO A 357 -6.40 3.20 42.78
CA PRO A 357 -7.59 3.78 43.42
C PRO A 357 -7.87 5.25 43.01
N PHE A 358 -6.96 5.90 42.30
CA PHE A 358 -7.05 7.33 42.01
C PHE A 358 -7.73 7.62 40.67
N ALA A 359 -8.48 8.71 40.62
CA ALA A 359 -9.03 9.27 39.39
C ALA A 359 -8.97 10.80 39.39
N PHE A 360 -8.47 11.37 38.30
CA PHE A 360 -8.37 12.82 38.08
C PHE A 360 -9.14 13.20 36.83
N GLU A 361 -9.58 14.45 36.73
CA GLU A 361 -10.30 14.95 35.57
C GLU A 361 -10.00 16.43 35.32
N GLY A 362 -10.14 16.86 34.07
CA GLY A 362 -9.91 18.25 33.68
C GLY A 362 -9.35 18.40 32.27
N ASP A 363 -9.41 19.61 31.74
CA ASP A 363 -8.73 19.99 30.49
C ASP A 363 -7.22 19.73 30.57
N TRP A 364 -6.63 19.91 31.76
CA TRP A 364 -5.20 19.63 31.97
C TRP A 364 -4.87 18.15 31.81
N VAL A 365 -5.82 17.24 32.12
CA VAL A 365 -5.67 15.80 31.89
C VAL A 365 -5.72 15.49 30.40
N TRP A 366 -6.60 16.19 29.66
CA TRP A 366 -6.64 16.06 28.21
C TRP A 366 -5.35 16.55 27.56
N ARG A 367 -4.84 17.71 27.95
CA ARG A 367 -3.53 18.22 27.47
C ARG A 367 -2.39 17.27 27.80
N TRP A 368 -2.45 16.59 28.95
CA TRP A 368 -1.48 15.57 29.32
C TRP A 368 -1.56 14.34 28.40
N LYS A 369 -2.77 13.84 28.11
CA LYS A 369 -2.99 12.76 27.14
C LYS A 369 -2.49 13.15 25.75
N ASP A 370 -2.91 14.31 25.27
CA ASP A 370 -2.50 14.85 23.96
C ASP A 370 -0.98 14.93 23.84
N TRP A 371 -0.31 15.42 24.89
CA TRP A 371 1.16 15.43 24.93
C TRP A 371 1.78 14.02 24.88
N ILE A 372 1.23 13.04 25.62
CA ILE A 372 1.73 11.65 25.60
C ILE A 372 1.58 11.06 24.19
N ASP A 373 0.39 11.20 23.61
CA ASP A 373 0.02 10.58 22.34
C ASP A 373 0.79 11.20 21.18
N ARG A 374 0.84 12.55 21.08
CA ARG A 374 1.65 13.25 20.09
C ARG A 374 3.14 12.96 20.23
N ARG A 375 3.66 12.86 21.47
CA ARG A 375 5.05 12.45 21.70
C ARG A 375 5.32 11.02 21.25
N TRP A 376 4.34 10.13 21.36
CA TRP A 376 4.46 8.76 20.86
C TRP A 376 4.43 8.74 19.33
N MET A 377 3.48 9.42 18.68
CA MET A 377 3.36 9.51 17.22
C MET A 377 4.61 10.11 16.57
N LYS A 378 5.16 11.19 17.13
CA LYS A 378 6.41 11.80 16.65
C LYS A 378 7.55 10.78 16.49
N LYS A 379 7.62 9.74 17.31
CA LYS A 379 8.68 8.72 17.19
C LYS A 379 8.64 7.95 15.88
N TYR A 380 7.47 7.83 15.25
CA TYR A 380 7.24 7.05 14.05
C TYR A 380 6.99 7.93 12.81
N GLN A 381 6.71 9.22 13.00
CA GLN A 381 6.52 10.21 11.94
C GLN A 381 7.77 11.07 11.71
N GLU A 382 8.49 11.43 12.78
CA GLU A 382 9.74 12.19 12.73
C GLU A 382 10.91 11.22 12.91
N LEU A 383 11.24 10.53 11.82
CA LEU A 383 12.36 9.58 11.78
C LEU A 383 13.67 10.36 11.68
N PRO A 384 14.70 10.00 12.45
CA PRO A 384 15.99 10.69 12.38
C PRO A 384 16.58 10.52 10.96
N GLU A 385 17.19 11.58 10.43
CA GLU A 385 18.10 11.42 9.30
C GLU A 385 19.27 10.58 9.78
N MET A 386 19.37 9.37 9.23
CA MET A 386 20.55 8.55 9.44
C MET A 386 21.62 9.09 8.51
N ASP A 387 22.83 9.31 9.03
CA ASP A 387 23.98 9.54 8.16
C ASP A 387 23.99 8.42 7.13
N GLY A 388 23.94 8.77 5.84
CA GLY A 388 24.11 7.83 4.72
C GLY A 388 25.48 7.13 4.70
N GLY A 389 26.25 7.26 5.78
CA GLY A 389 27.53 6.64 6.07
C GLY A 389 27.42 5.68 7.24
N HIS A 390 26.75 4.56 7.05
CA HIS A 390 27.28 3.31 7.59
C HIS A 390 27.83 2.51 6.41
N GLY A 391 28.89 3.07 5.82
CA GLY A 391 29.91 2.23 5.22
C GLY A 391 30.32 1.23 6.28
N ALA A 392 30.29 -0.04 5.91
CA ALA A 392 30.73 -1.12 6.75
C ALA A 392 32.20 -0.86 7.13
N ASP A 393 32.45 -0.37 8.34
CA ASP A 393 33.63 -0.81 9.10
C ASP A 393 33.30 -2.21 9.62
N GLY A 394 33.22 -3.14 8.67
CA GLY A 394 33.13 -4.57 8.89
C GLY A 394 34.20 -5.17 8.01
N ASP A 395 35.24 -5.68 8.66
CA ASP A 395 36.31 -6.54 8.14
C ASP A 395 36.15 -6.98 6.68
N ASP A 396 37.22 -6.81 5.90
CA ASP A 396 37.54 -7.44 4.59
C ASP A 396 37.56 -8.99 4.65
N ALA A 397 36.65 -9.60 5.40
CA ALA A 397 36.56 -11.03 5.65
C ALA A 397 35.24 -11.55 5.08
N LEU A 398 35.06 -11.42 3.75
CA LEU A 398 34.48 -12.42 2.84
C LEU A 398 34.10 -11.81 1.46
N GLU A 399 34.94 -10.96 0.87
CA GLU A 399 35.11 -11.01 -0.58
C GLU A 399 35.99 -12.22 -0.91
N ALA A 400 35.42 -13.43 -0.78
CA ALA A 400 35.94 -14.54 -1.57
C ALA A 400 35.92 -14.07 -3.03
N MET A 401 37.08 -14.03 -3.71
CA MET A 401 37.20 -13.61 -5.11
C MET A 401 36.01 -14.13 -5.93
N ARG A 402 35.04 -13.26 -6.24
CA ARG A 402 33.87 -13.64 -7.02
C ARG A 402 34.22 -13.46 -8.49
N CYS A 403 34.01 -14.51 -9.28
CA CYS A 403 34.35 -14.48 -10.69
C CYS A 403 33.43 -13.51 -11.43
N GLY A 404 34.02 -12.57 -12.18
CA GLY A 404 33.29 -11.79 -13.17
C GLY A 404 32.97 -12.61 -14.44
N GLY A 405 32.34 -11.98 -15.43
CA GLY A 405 31.96 -12.63 -16.69
C GLY A 405 30.94 -13.74 -16.49
N CYS A 406 31.02 -14.83 -17.26
CA CYS A 406 30.11 -15.98 -17.11
C CYS A 406 30.15 -16.64 -15.73
N GLY A 407 31.21 -16.38 -14.93
CA GLY A 407 31.32 -16.85 -13.56
C GLY A 407 30.39 -16.16 -12.57
N ALA A 408 29.71 -15.08 -12.97
CA ALA A 408 28.71 -14.37 -12.17
C ALA A 408 27.28 -14.89 -12.38
N LYS A 409 27.08 -16.05 -13.03
CA LYS A 409 25.74 -16.63 -13.27
C LYS A 409 25.17 -17.22 -11.98
N VAL A 410 23.87 -17.03 -11.75
CA VAL A 410 23.14 -17.69 -10.66
C VAL A 410 23.38 -19.21 -10.73
N PRO A 411 23.71 -19.89 -9.63
CA PRO A 411 24.00 -21.33 -9.65
C PRO A 411 22.86 -22.16 -10.24
N ALA A 412 23.19 -23.16 -11.05
CA ALA A 412 22.19 -23.99 -11.74
C ALA A 412 21.13 -24.62 -10.82
N PRO A 413 21.45 -25.12 -9.60
CA PRO A 413 20.43 -25.61 -8.67
C PRO A 413 19.47 -24.53 -8.18
N VAL A 414 19.96 -23.31 -7.95
CA VAL A 414 19.16 -22.13 -7.55
C VAL A 414 18.17 -21.77 -8.65
N LEU A 415 18.66 -21.68 -9.89
CA LEU A 415 17.84 -21.40 -11.06
C LEU A 415 16.76 -22.48 -11.26
N ARG A 416 17.15 -23.76 -11.21
CA ARG A 416 16.24 -24.90 -11.37
C ARG A 416 15.09 -24.86 -10.36
N ARG A 417 15.39 -24.62 -9.07
CA ARG A 417 14.38 -24.50 -8.00
C ARG A 417 13.37 -23.38 -8.27
N ALA A 418 13.80 -22.26 -8.82
CA ALA A 418 12.91 -21.15 -9.16
C ALA A 418 12.01 -21.50 -10.36
N LEU A 419 12.59 -22.05 -11.43
CA LEU A 419 11.87 -22.38 -12.66
C LEU A 419 10.87 -23.53 -12.46
N ASP A 420 11.20 -24.56 -11.68
CA ASP A 420 10.29 -25.70 -11.42
C ASP A 420 9.00 -25.28 -10.69
N ARG A 421 8.95 -24.07 -10.10
CA ARG A 421 7.76 -23.51 -9.42
C ARG A 421 6.88 -22.65 -10.36
N LEU A 422 7.35 -22.31 -11.55
CA LEU A 422 6.59 -21.49 -12.50
C LEU A 422 5.53 -22.33 -13.24
N PRO A 423 4.40 -21.73 -13.63
CA PRO A 423 3.43 -22.42 -14.47
C PRO A 423 4.04 -22.73 -15.85
N PRO A 424 3.62 -23.81 -16.52
CA PRO A 424 4.05 -24.13 -17.88
C PRO A 424 3.85 -22.96 -18.85
N GLN A 425 4.79 -22.77 -19.77
CA GLN A 425 4.82 -21.65 -20.71
C GLN A 425 4.67 -22.18 -22.14
N HIS A 426 3.49 -21.99 -22.74
CA HIS A 426 3.20 -22.45 -24.10
C HIS A 426 2.58 -21.34 -24.95
N ALA A 427 3.09 -21.15 -26.16
CA ALA A 427 2.52 -20.27 -27.16
C ALA A 427 2.61 -20.91 -28.55
N ASP A 428 1.59 -20.70 -29.39
CA ASP A 428 1.61 -21.16 -30.78
C ASP A 428 2.75 -20.50 -31.55
N GLY A 429 3.52 -21.28 -32.32
CA GLY A 429 4.66 -20.79 -33.09
C GLY A 429 5.95 -20.55 -32.29
N LEU A 430 6.00 -21.01 -31.03
CA LEU A 430 7.22 -21.13 -30.23
C LEU A 430 7.74 -22.57 -30.31
N ASP A 431 8.74 -22.81 -31.16
CA ASP A 431 9.28 -24.15 -31.42
C ASP A 431 10.25 -24.62 -30.32
N GLN A 432 10.85 -23.67 -29.59
CA GLN A 432 11.75 -23.91 -28.47
C GLN A 432 11.52 -22.84 -27.40
N GLY A 433 11.16 -23.28 -26.18
CA GLY A 433 10.85 -22.42 -25.03
C GLY A 433 11.34 -23.01 -23.71
N LEU A 434 10.71 -22.64 -22.58
CA LEU A 434 11.15 -23.05 -21.24
C LEU A 434 11.15 -24.56 -20.99
N ASP A 435 10.32 -25.34 -21.71
CA ASP A 435 10.28 -26.81 -21.62
C ASP A 435 11.45 -27.50 -22.33
N SER A 436 12.22 -26.74 -23.12
CA SER A 436 13.48 -27.15 -23.75
C SER A 436 14.49 -25.99 -23.62
N PRO A 437 14.86 -25.65 -22.37
CA PRO A 437 15.41 -24.34 -22.03
C PRO A 437 16.77 -24.13 -22.69
N ASP A 438 16.85 -23.04 -23.45
CA ASP A 438 18.06 -22.53 -24.09
C ASP A 438 18.14 -21.02 -23.81
N ASP A 439 19.32 -20.42 -24.00
CA ASP A 439 19.51 -18.97 -23.91
C ASP A 439 18.97 -18.27 -25.20
N ALA A 440 18.23 -19.01 -26.05
CA ALA A 440 17.62 -18.56 -27.30
C ALA A 440 16.20 -19.14 -27.50
N ALA A 441 15.36 -18.43 -28.26
CA ALA A 441 14.02 -18.89 -28.65
C ALA A 441 13.92 -18.99 -30.18
N VAL A 442 13.25 -20.04 -30.67
CA VAL A 442 12.94 -20.22 -32.09
C VAL A 442 11.49 -19.82 -32.32
N LEU A 443 11.28 -18.78 -33.14
CA LEU A 443 9.97 -18.20 -33.41
C LEU A 443 9.59 -18.38 -34.88
N SER A 444 8.34 -18.80 -35.09
CA SER A 444 7.73 -18.94 -36.42
C SER A 444 6.59 -17.92 -36.57
N PRO A 445 6.84 -16.71 -37.11
CA PRO A 445 5.81 -15.70 -37.28
C PRO A 445 4.65 -16.20 -38.14
N PRO A 446 3.39 -15.87 -37.81
CA PRO A 446 2.24 -16.19 -38.66
C PRO A 446 2.41 -15.61 -40.07
N PRO A 447 1.92 -16.29 -41.13
CA PRO A 447 2.02 -15.80 -42.50
C PRO A 447 1.44 -14.39 -42.65
N GLY A 448 2.19 -13.48 -43.29
CA GLY A 448 1.77 -12.09 -43.53
C GLY A 448 2.16 -11.09 -42.42
N LYS A 449 2.35 -11.55 -41.18
CA LYS A 449 2.71 -10.68 -40.06
C LYS A 449 4.19 -10.29 -40.06
N ALA A 450 4.48 -9.10 -39.57
CA ALA A 450 5.84 -8.67 -39.25
C ALA A 450 6.20 -9.04 -37.81
N LEU A 451 7.44 -9.49 -37.61
CA LEU A 451 8.06 -9.59 -36.28
C LEU A 451 8.49 -8.19 -35.83
N ILE A 452 8.06 -7.80 -34.64
CA ILE A 452 8.52 -6.61 -33.92
C ILE A 452 9.27 -7.11 -32.70
N GLN A 453 10.42 -6.51 -32.44
CA GLN A 453 11.29 -6.87 -31.32
C GLN A 453 11.73 -5.59 -30.60
N THR A 454 11.63 -5.61 -29.27
CA THR A 454 12.11 -4.54 -28.39
C THR A 454 12.94 -5.14 -27.25
N VAL A 455 13.76 -4.31 -26.61
CA VAL A 455 14.50 -4.66 -25.40
C VAL A 455 14.50 -3.48 -24.44
N ASP A 456 14.11 -3.75 -23.20
CA ASP A 456 14.22 -2.81 -22.10
C ASP A 456 14.74 -3.50 -20.85
N GLN A 457 15.49 -2.76 -20.05
CA GLN A 457 16.01 -3.23 -18.76
C GLN A 457 16.23 -2.05 -17.83
N PHE A 458 15.91 -2.24 -16.55
CA PHE A 458 16.20 -1.23 -15.55
C PHE A 458 16.44 -1.83 -14.17
N ARG A 459 17.06 -1.01 -13.31
CA ARG A 459 17.37 -1.33 -11.92
C ARG A 459 16.09 -1.35 -11.09
N ALA A 460 16.01 -2.24 -10.10
CA ALA A 460 14.93 -2.27 -9.13
C ALA A 460 14.82 -0.95 -8.37
N PHE A 461 13.60 -0.42 -8.31
CA PHE A 461 13.23 0.80 -7.59
C PHE A 461 12.33 0.48 -6.37
N ILE A 462 12.05 -0.81 -6.15
CA ILE A 462 11.30 -1.35 -5.02
C ILE A 462 11.91 -2.69 -4.58
N ASP A 463 11.81 -2.99 -3.29
CA ASP A 463 12.38 -4.20 -2.69
C ASP A 463 11.43 -5.42 -2.74
N ASP A 464 10.32 -5.35 -3.49
CA ASP A 464 9.40 -6.46 -3.71
C ASP A 464 9.58 -7.07 -5.11
N PRO A 465 10.31 -8.20 -5.27
CA PRO A 465 10.65 -8.75 -6.58
C PRO A 465 9.43 -9.08 -7.43
N TYR A 466 8.34 -9.55 -6.83
CA TYR A 466 7.10 -9.86 -7.56
C TYR A 466 6.48 -8.63 -8.19
N LEU A 467 6.25 -7.57 -7.40
CA LEU A 467 5.70 -6.32 -7.89
C LEU A 467 6.67 -5.66 -8.90
N PHE A 468 7.97 -5.79 -8.67
CA PHE A 468 8.98 -5.32 -9.62
C PHE A 468 8.88 -6.05 -10.96
N GLY A 469 8.80 -7.38 -10.94
CA GLY A 469 8.61 -8.20 -12.14
C GLY A 469 7.32 -7.87 -12.88
N ARG A 470 6.21 -7.67 -12.15
CA ARG A 470 4.92 -7.22 -12.70
C ARG A 470 5.08 -5.92 -13.50
N ILE A 471 5.68 -4.90 -12.87
CA ILE A 471 5.84 -3.55 -13.46
C ILE A 471 6.85 -3.55 -14.59
N ALA A 472 8.00 -4.19 -14.41
CA ALA A 472 9.06 -4.23 -15.40
C ALA A 472 8.65 -5.00 -16.66
N ALA A 473 7.93 -6.11 -16.53
CA ALA A 473 7.35 -6.79 -17.68
C ALA A 473 6.36 -5.88 -18.44
N ASN A 474 5.50 -5.15 -17.71
CA ASN A 474 4.54 -4.23 -18.34
C ASN A 474 5.25 -3.07 -19.06
N HIS A 475 6.36 -2.60 -18.51
CA HIS A 475 7.20 -1.58 -19.15
C HIS A 475 7.82 -2.10 -20.44
N CYS A 476 8.46 -3.27 -20.42
CA CYS A 476 9.11 -3.85 -21.60
C CYS A 476 8.13 -4.21 -22.72
N LEU A 477 6.85 -4.41 -22.39
CA LEU A 477 5.77 -4.60 -23.37
C LEU A 477 5.32 -3.27 -24.04
N GLY A 478 5.71 -2.12 -23.48
CA GLY A 478 5.25 -0.79 -23.88
C GLY A 478 5.47 -0.51 -25.36
N ASP A 479 6.68 -0.73 -25.88
CA ASP A 479 7.04 -0.53 -27.29
C ASP A 479 6.22 -1.41 -28.25
N ILE A 480 5.97 -2.68 -27.89
CA ILE A 480 5.13 -3.59 -28.70
C ILE A 480 3.74 -2.97 -28.87
N PHE A 481 3.15 -2.50 -27.78
CA PHE A 481 1.84 -1.87 -27.81
C PHE A 481 1.87 -0.49 -28.48
N ALA A 482 2.93 0.30 -28.31
CA ALA A 482 3.08 1.58 -29.00
C ALA A 482 3.15 1.43 -30.53
N MET A 483 3.68 0.31 -31.02
CA MET A 483 3.65 -0.08 -32.43
C MET A 483 2.32 -0.71 -32.87
N GLY A 484 1.34 -0.78 -31.96
CA GLY A 484 0.03 -1.40 -32.18
C GLY A 484 0.05 -2.93 -32.22
N ALA A 485 1.15 -3.59 -31.87
CA ALA A 485 1.30 -5.03 -32.05
C ALA A 485 0.74 -5.86 -30.90
N ASP A 486 0.44 -7.12 -31.19
CA ASP A 486 0.13 -8.12 -30.19
C ASP A 486 1.44 -8.72 -29.66
N ALA A 487 1.59 -8.83 -28.34
CA ALA A 487 2.75 -9.47 -27.73
C ALA A 487 2.69 -11.00 -27.91
N HIS A 488 3.85 -11.67 -27.91
CA HIS A 488 3.91 -13.13 -28.14
C HIS A 488 4.89 -13.85 -27.21
N SER A 489 6.14 -13.41 -27.12
CA SER A 489 7.16 -14.10 -26.33
C SER A 489 8.21 -13.14 -25.80
N ALA A 490 8.87 -13.52 -24.71
CA ALA A 490 9.93 -12.75 -24.11
C ALA A 490 11.12 -13.60 -23.65
N LEU A 491 12.32 -13.02 -23.68
CA LEU A 491 13.52 -13.54 -23.03
C LEU A 491 13.91 -12.61 -21.88
N ALA A 492 14.15 -13.17 -20.70
CA ALA A 492 14.51 -12.39 -19.52
C ALA A 492 16.02 -12.11 -19.42
N ALA A 493 16.37 -10.93 -18.93
CA ALA A 493 17.70 -10.58 -18.45
C ALA A 493 17.60 -10.20 -16.97
N VAL A 494 18.13 -11.05 -16.08
CA VAL A 494 18.00 -10.92 -14.63
C VAL A 494 19.36 -10.69 -13.99
N MET A 495 19.44 -9.70 -13.11
CA MET A 495 20.52 -9.55 -12.14
C MET A 495 19.94 -9.60 -10.73
N LEU A 496 20.50 -10.45 -9.86
CA LEU A 496 20.06 -10.59 -8.47
C LEU A 496 21.17 -10.18 -7.49
N PRO A 497 20.81 -9.60 -6.33
CA PRO A 497 21.76 -9.41 -5.25
C PRO A 497 22.23 -10.77 -4.71
N HIS A 498 23.44 -10.78 -4.17
CA HIS A 498 24.00 -11.95 -3.51
C HIS A 498 23.21 -12.32 -2.25
N GLY A 499 22.93 -13.60 -2.08
CA GLY A 499 22.22 -14.16 -0.93
C GLY A 499 22.54 -15.63 -0.76
N GLU A 500 21.96 -16.25 0.27
CA GLU A 500 21.95 -17.71 0.37
C GLU A 500 21.09 -18.34 -0.74
N ASP A 501 21.42 -19.58 -1.07
CA ASP A 501 20.89 -20.37 -2.19
C ASP A 501 19.35 -20.47 -2.23
N ASP A 502 18.71 -20.53 -1.07
CA ASP A 502 17.26 -20.57 -0.90
C ASP A 502 16.64 -19.17 -1.05
N LYS A 503 17.29 -18.13 -0.49
CA LYS A 503 16.86 -16.73 -0.57
C LYS A 503 16.90 -16.21 -1.99
N THR A 504 18.02 -16.45 -2.69
CA THR A 504 18.19 -16.08 -4.10
C THR A 504 17.20 -16.84 -4.99
N SER A 505 16.93 -18.12 -4.68
CA SER A 505 15.94 -18.91 -5.41
C SER A 505 14.52 -18.37 -5.23
N ASP A 506 14.16 -17.92 -4.03
CA ASP A 506 12.83 -17.34 -3.78
C ASP A 506 12.68 -15.97 -4.43
N ASP A 507 13.69 -15.10 -4.36
CA ASP A 507 13.67 -13.80 -5.04
C ASP A 507 13.53 -13.95 -6.55
N LEU A 508 14.28 -14.88 -7.15
CA LEU A 508 14.17 -15.19 -8.58
C LEU A 508 12.77 -15.69 -8.92
N TYR A 509 12.21 -16.60 -8.13
CA TYR A 509 10.86 -17.10 -8.33
C TYR A 509 9.82 -15.99 -8.24
N GLN A 510 9.86 -15.15 -7.20
CA GLN A 510 8.92 -14.04 -7.02
C GLN A 510 8.98 -13.09 -8.22
N LEU A 511 10.19 -12.72 -8.65
CA LEU A 511 10.42 -11.86 -9.81
C LEU A 511 9.82 -12.44 -11.09
N LEU A 512 10.19 -13.69 -11.42
CA LEU A 512 9.73 -14.34 -12.65
C LEU A 512 8.23 -14.64 -12.60
N ALA A 513 7.66 -14.96 -11.44
CA ALA A 513 6.22 -15.17 -11.30
C ALA A 513 5.45 -13.89 -11.63
N GLY A 514 5.88 -12.74 -11.10
CA GLY A 514 5.26 -11.45 -11.41
C GLY A 514 5.40 -11.08 -12.89
N ALA A 515 6.57 -11.31 -13.49
CA ALA A 515 6.79 -11.05 -14.90
C ALA A 515 5.95 -11.96 -15.81
N THR A 516 5.89 -13.25 -15.48
CA THR A 516 5.14 -14.27 -16.23
C THR A 516 3.64 -14.00 -16.18
N GLU A 517 3.11 -13.57 -15.03
CA GLU A 517 1.70 -13.20 -14.91
C GLU A 517 1.35 -11.99 -15.80
N THR A 518 2.19 -10.93 -15.80
CA THR A 518 2.01 -9.80 -16.72
C THR A 518 2.08 -10.22 -18.19
N LEU A 519 3.04 -11.08 -18.55
CA LEU A 519 3.17 -11.58 -19.93
C LEU A 519 1.93 -12.37 -20.33
N ALA A 520 1.44 -13.27 -19.47
CA ALA A 520 0.25 -14.07 -19.74
C ALA A 520 -1.01 -13.21 -19.92
N GLU A 521 -1.19 -12.17 -19.11
CA GLU A 521 -2.28 -11.18 -19.28
C GLU A 521 -2.21 -10.45 -20.62
N ALA A 522 -1.01 -10.28 -21.17
CA ALA A 522 -0.77 -9.68 -22.48
C ALA A 522 -0.83 -10.70 -23.64
N GLY A 523 -1.11 -11.98 -23.37
CA GLY A 523 -1.09 -13.05 -24.38
C GLY A 523 0.31 -13.50 -24.79
N ALA A 524 1.34 -13.19 -24.00
CA ALA A 524 2.72 -13.56 -24.23
C ALA A 524 3.24 -14.59 -23.22
N VAL A 525 4.36 -15.24 -23.53
CA VAL A 525 5.02 -16.21 -22.64
C VAL A 525 6.48 -15.86 -22.38
N LEU A 526 7.00 -16.30 -21.23
CA LEU A 526 8.44 -16.31 -20.99
C LEU A 526 9.04 -17.52 -21.71
N ALA A 527 9.92 -17.31 -22.69
CA ALA A 527 10.50 -18.38 -23.49
C ALA A 527 11.86 -18.88 -22.94
N GLY A 528 12.56 -18.05 -22.18
CA GLY A 528 13.90 -18.32 -21.66
C GLY A 528 14.53 -17.07 -21.09
N GLY A 529 15.86 -17.07 -20.93
CA GLY A 529 16.57 -15.88 -20.47
C GLY A 529 17.93 -16.17 -19.84
N HIS A 530 18.55 -15.10 -19.35
CA HIS A 530 19.84 -15.11 -18.70
C HIS A 530 19.76 -14.56 -17.27
N THR A 531 20.52 -15.16 -16.36
CA THR A 531 20.60 -14.75 -14.96
C THR A 531 22.04 -14.43 -14.58
N GLY A 532 22.25 -13.37 -13.82
CA GLY A 532 23.52 -13.02 -13.20
C GLY A 532 23.33 -12.58 -11.75
N GLU A 533 24.43 -12.51 -11.02
CA GLU A 533 24.52 -11.94 -9.69
C GLU A 533 25.25 -10.59 -9.73
N GLY A 534 24.83 -9.66 -8.88
CA GLY A 534 25.41 -8.32 -8.77
C GLY A 534 25.11 -7.69 -7.40
N SER A 535 25.42 -6.40 -7.24
CA SER A 535 25.14 -5.67 -6.00
C SER A 535 23.69 -5.23 -5.86
N GLU A 536 22.95 -5.17 -6.98
CA GLU A 536 21.59 -4.67 -7.04
C GLU A 536 20.74 -5.54 -7.96
N MET A 537 19.45 -5.61 -7.67
CA MET A 537 18.50 -6.28 -8.56
C MET A 537 18.27 -5.44 -9.81
N ALA A 538 18.30 -6.07 -10.98
CA ALA A 538 17.87 -5.47 -12.24
C ALA A 538 17.13 -6.52 -13.07
N PHE A 539 16.13 -6.07 -13.81
CA PHE A 539 15.31 -6.95 -14.63
C PHE A 539 14.94 -6.26 -15.94
N GLY A 540 14.93 -7.04 -17.01
CA GLY A 540 14.58 -6.59 -18.34
C GLY A 540 14.10 -7.75 -19.20
N LEU A 541 13.42 -7.42 -20.28
CA LEU A 541 12.94 -8.39 -21.25
C LEU A 541 13.32 -7.94 -22.66
N THR A 542 13.76 -8.89 -23.47
CA THR A 542 13.58 -8.77 -24.92
C THR A 542 12.21 -9.31 -25.25
N VAL A 543 11.33 -8.50 -25.83
CA VAL A 543 9.95 -8.86 -26.13
C VAL A 543 9.74 -8.92 -27.64
N ASN A 544 9.04 -9.96 -28.09
CA ASN A 544 8.64 -10.16 -29.47
C ASN A 544 7.11 -10.02 -29.60
N GLY A 545 6.67 -9.38 -30.67
CA GLY A 545 5.26 -9.24 -31.02
C GLY A 545 5.03 -9.28 -32.52
N TYR A 546 3.75 -9.38 -32.91
CA TYR A 546 3.34 -9.50 -34.30
C TYR A 546 2.25 -8.48 -34.66
N ALA A 547 2.35 -7.92 -35.86
CA ALA A 547 1.34 -7.04 -36.44
C ALA A 547 1.29 -7.18 -37.97
N GLU A 548 0.15 -6.86 -38.56
CA GLU A 548 0.07 -6.64 -40.01
C GLU A 548 0.91 -5.41 -40.39
N ARG A 549 1.65 -5.48 -41.49
CA ARG A 549 2.67 -4.47 -41.85
C ARG A 549 2.11 -3.05 -42.03
N ASP A 550 0.87 -2.96 -42.50
CA ASP A 550 0.10 -1.75 -42.73
C ASP A 550 -0.60 -1.22 -41.47
N GLU A 551 -0.75 -2.05 -40.44
CA GLU A 551 -1.34 -1.68 -39.14
C GLU A 551 -0.29 -1.32 -38.08
N ILE A 552 1.01 -1.33 -38.44
CA ILE A 552 2.09 -0.92 -37.52
C ILE A 552 2.04 0.58 -37.30
N LEU A 553 1.80 0.98 -36.06
CA LEU A 553 1.96 2.36 -35.64
C LEU A 553 3.45 2.71 -35.54
N ARG A 554 3.77 3.93 -35.96
CA ARG A 554 5.12 4.48 -35.91
C ARG A 554 5.09 5.79 -35.13
N LYS A 555 6.27 6.29 -34.76
CA LYS A 555 6.40 7.67 -34.24
C LYS A 555 6.07 8.72 -35.33
N SER A 556 6.25 8.38 -36.60
CA SER A 556 5.84 9.20 -37.75
C SER A 556 4.39 8.90 -38.14
N GLY A 557 3.68 9.90 -38.68
CA GLY A 557 2.34 9.72 -39.24
C GLY A 557 1.33 10.75 -38.74
N LEU A 558 1.71 11.56 -37.75
CA LEU A 558 0.87 12.67 -37.26
C LEU A 558 0.58 13.66 -38.39
N GLN A 559 -0.65 14.13 -38.44
CA GLN A 559 -1.10 15.14 -39.40
C GLN A 559 -1.56 16.41 -38.67
N ALA A 560 -1.41 17.56 -39.34
CA ALA A 560 -1.97 18.80 -38.82
C ALA A 560 -3.49 18.67 -38.63
N GLY A 561 -3.97 18.96 -37.42
CA GLY A 561 -5.37 18.75 -37.03
C GLY A 561 -5.59 17.51 -36.16
N ASP A 562 -4.66 16.55 -36.12
CA ASP A 562 -4.75 15.42 -35.20
C ASP A 562 -4.79 15.89 -33.74
N ILE A 563 -5.51 15.15 -32.91
CA ILE A 563 -5.65 15.41 -31.47
C ILE A 563 -4.77 14.43 -30.70
N LEU A 564 -4.02 14.97 -29.74
CA LEU A 564 -3.12 14.21 -28.89
C LEU A 564 -3.85 13.69 -27.65
N ILE A 565 -3.77 12.39 -27.42
CA ILE A 565 -4.33 11.70 -26.25
C ILE A 565 -3.21 10.99 -25.49
N LEU A 566 -3.23 11.11 -24.16
CA LEU A 566 -2.34 10.39 -23.25
C LEU A 566 -3.17 9.43 -22.37
N THR A 567 -2.77 8.16 -22.29
CA THR A 567 -3.60 7.11 -21.63
C THR A 567 -3.37 6.93 -20.13
N LYS A 568 -2.22 7.38 -19.59
CA LYS A 568 -1.88 7.27 -18.17
C LYS A 568 -1.42 8.60 -17.59
N PRO A 569 -1.59 8.81 -16.28
CA PRO A 569 -1.13 10.03 -15.62
C PRO A 569 0.39 10.10 -15.51
N LEU A 570 0.92 11.32 -15.47
CA LEU A 570 2.34 11.63 -15.27
C LEU A 570 2.71 11.75 -13.79
N GLY A 571 4.02 11.68 -13.52
CA GLY A 571 4.61 12.02 -12.22
C GLY A 571 5.19 10.85 -11.44
N THR A 572 5.40 9.69 -12.08
CA THR A 572 6.04 8.54 -11.41
C THR A 572 7.47 8.85 -10.98
N GLY A 573 8.25 9.59 -11.78
CA GLY A 573 9.61 9.99 -11.44
C GLY A 573 9.66 10.91 -10.23
N VAL A 574 8.77 11.91 -10.15
CA VAL A 574 8.63 12.79 -8.98
C VAL A 574 8.27 11.98 -7.72
N LEU A 575 7.27 11.10 -7.82
CA LEU A 575 6.82 10.28 -6.70
C LEU A 575 7.93 9.39 -6.17
N PHE A 576 8.69 8.70 -7.03
CA PHE A 576 9.80 7.87 -6.57
C PHE A 576 10.97 8.68 -6.02
N ALA A 577 11.25 9.84 -6.59
CA ALA A 577 12.27 10.72 -6.03
C ALA A 577 11.91 11.21 -4.62
N ALA A 578 10.62 11.46 -4.34
CA ALA A 578 10.16 11.79 -3.00
C ALA A 578 10.13 10.55 -2.08
N ASP A 579 9.71 9.40 -2.61
CA ASP A 579 9.60 8.15 -1.88
C ASP A 579 10.94 7.61 -1.38
N MET A 580 11.96 7.64 -2.23
CA MET A 580 13.34 7.27 -1.85
C MET A 580 13.92 8.17 -0.75
N ARG A 581 13.33 9.35 -0.53
CA ARG A 581 13.65 10.29 0.55
C ARG A 581 12.64 10.22 1.71
N THR A 582 11.78 9.21 1.70
CA THR A 582 10.68 8.97 2.65
C THR A 582 9.76 10.18 2.83
N LYS A 583 9.50 10.94 1.75
CA LYS A 583 8.63 12.13 1.75
C LYS A 583 7.30 11.91 1.03
N ALA A 584 7.16 10.85 0.24
CA ALA A 584 5.90 10.53 -0.43
C ALA A 584 4.91 9.86 0.52
N ASN A 585 3.62 10.19 0.34
CA ASN A 585 2.51 9.51 1.03
C ASN A 585 2.34 8.07 0.47
N GLY A 586 2.15 7.09 1.36
CA GLY A 586 2.01 5.68 0.98
C GLY A 586 0.83 5.37 0.05
N ASP A 587 -0.31 6.08 0.16
CA ASP A 587 -1.46 5.93 -0.75
C ASP A 587 -1.12 6.41 -2.15
N HIS A 588 -0.48 7.58 -2.27
CA HIS A 588 -0.08 8.14 -3.56
C HIS A 588 0.86 7.20 -4.32
N VAL A 589 1.81 6.58 -3.62
CA VAL A 589 2.71 5.62 -4.26
C VAL A 589 2.02 4.30 -4.58
N THR A 590 1.06 3.85 -3.76
CA THR A 590 0.21 2.70 -4.10
C THR A 590 -0.56 2.94 -5.39
N ARG A 591 -1.11 4.14 -5.59
CA ARG A 591 -1.77 4.53 -6.85
C ARG A 591 -0.81 4.58 -8.02
N ALA A 592 0.44 4.99 -7.81
CA ALA A 592 1.48 4.91 -8.83
C ALA A 592 1.77 3.46 -9.23
N PHE A 593 1.92 2.53 -8.27
CA PHE A 593 2.08 1.09 -8.55
C PHE A 593 0.88 0.52 -9.31
N ALA A 594 -0.35 0.92 -8.97
CA ALA A 594 -1.54 0.49 -9.69
C ALA A 594 -1.56 1.02 -11.14
N SER A 595 -1.16 2.28 -11.37
CA SER A 595 -1.04 2.86 -12.72
C SER A 595 0.01 2.12 -13.56
N MET A 596 1.17 1.81 -12.97
CA MET A 596 2.28 1.14 -13.65
C MET A 596 2.01 -0.34 -13.96
N GLN A 597 1.19 -1.04 -13.17
CA GLN A 597 0.79 -2.41 -13.46
C GLN A 597 -0.31 -2.51 -14.52
N ARG A 598 -1.03 -1.42 -14.79
CA ARG A 598 -2.13 -1.43 -15.78
C ARG A 598 -1.58 -1.66 -17.18
N SER A 599 -2.02 -2.73 -17.83
CA SER A 599 -1.60 -3.07 -19.19
C SER A 599 -2.10 -2.06 -20.22
N LEU A 600 -1.28 -1.82 -21.25
CA LEU A 600 -1.63 -1.00 -22.41
C LEU A 600 -2.25 -1.84 -23.54
N ALA A 601 -2.14 -3.18 -23.50
CA ALA A 601 -2.66 -4.08 -24.53
C ALA A 601 -4.15 -3.82 -24.86
N PRO A 602 -5.05 -3.67 -23.86
CA PRO A 602 -6.47 -3.42 -24.14
C PRO A 602 -6.76 -2.07 -24.79
N CYS A 603 -5.82 -1.12 -24.77
CA CYS A 603 -5.97 0.18 -25.46
C CYS A 603 -5.80 0.03 -26.98
N ILE A 604 -5.04 -0.98 -27.44
CA ILE A 604 -4.62 -1.09 -28.85
C ILE A 604 -5.80 -1.27 -29.82
N PRO A 605 -6.77 -2.17 -29.56
CA PRO A 605 -7.95 -2.29 -30.42
C PRO A 605 -8.80 -1.01 -30.46
N VAL A 606 -8.80 -0.23 -29.38
CA VAL A 606 -9.57 1.02 -29.28
C VAL A 606 -8.91 2.10 -30.15
N ILE A 607 -7.62 2.37 -29.94
CA ILE A 607 -6.93 3.45 -30.67
C ILE A 607 -6.88 3.17 -32.20
N ARG A 608 -6.73 1.91 -32.60
CA ARG A 608 -6.78 1.50 -34.01
C ARG A 608 -8.14 1.77 -34.65
N ARG A 609 -9.23 1.40 -33.95
CA ARG A 609 -10.59 1.60 -34.46
C ARG A 609 -10.94 3.07 -34.66
N HIS A 610 -10.39 3.94 -33.81
CA HIS A 610 -10.55 5.40 -33.91
C HIS A 610 -9.52 6.06 -34.84
N GLY A 611 -8.71 5.28 -35.56
CA GLY A 611 -7.84 5.77 -36.62
C GLY A 611 -6.55 6.43 -36.14
N ALA A 612 -5.93 5.91 -35.07
CA ALA A 612 -4.64 6.42 -34.59
C ALA A 612 -3.60 6.47 -35.72
N THR A 613 -2.96 7.62 -35.88
CA THR A 613 -2.07 7.92 -37.01
C THR A 613 -0.59 7.70 -36.67
N ALA A 614 -0.24 7.88 -35.39
CA ALA A 614 1.10 7.66 -34.85
C ALA A 614 1.00 7.45 -33.34
N GLY A 615 2.00 6.78 -32.76
CA GLY A 615 2.05 6.51 -31.32
C GLY A 615 3.47 6.28 -30.79
N THR A 616 3.62 6.50 -29.49
CA THR A 616 4.78 6.12 -28.67
C THR A 616 4.30 5.82 -27.26
N ASP A 617 5.02 4.99 -26.52
CA ASP A 617 4.93 4.99 -25.07
C ASP A 617 5.79 6.13 -24.49
N VAL A 618 5.42 6.60 -23.30
CA VAL A 618 6.12 7.67 -22.59
C VAL A 618 6.92 7.07 -21.45
N THR A 619 8.25 7.13 -21.55
CA THR A 619 9.19 6.51 -20.59
C THR A 619 10.27 7.49 -20.11
N GLY A 620 11.56 7.15 -20.25
CA GLY A 620 12.69 7.80 -19.58
C GLY A 620 12.93 9.26 -19.97
N PHE A 621 12.57 9.67 -21.20
CA PHE A 621 12.77 11.05 -21.65
C PHE A 621 11.61 12.00 -21.32
N GLY A 622 10.58 11.49 -20.65
CA GLY A 622 9.39 12.25 -20.29
C GLY A 622 8.52 12.61 -21.51
N LEU A 623 7.34 13.18 -21.25
CA LEU A 623 6.34 13.48 -22.28
C LEU A 623 6.91 14.36 -23.40
N ALA A 624 7.67 15.41 -23.06
CA ALA A 624 8.22 16.34 -24.04
C ALA A 624 9.24 15.68 -24.97
N GLY A 625 10.14 14.84 -24.44
CA GLY A 625 11.15 14.16 -25.24
C GLY A 625 10.50 13.24 -26.28
N HIS A 626 9.64 12.33 -25.84
CA HIS A 626 8.93 11.39 -26.73
C HIS A 626 8.02 12.11 -27.73
N MET A 627 7.31 13.17 -27.31
CA MET A 627 6.48 13.96 -28.21
C MET A 627 7.32 14.63 -29.31
N LEU A 628 8.48 15.22 -28.97
CA LEU A 628 9.36 15.84 -29.96
C LEU A 628 9.88 14.85 -30.99
N GLU A 629 10.16 13.60 -30.61
CA GLU A 629 10.50 12.54 -31.57
C GLU A 629 9.38 12.33 -32.60
N MET A 630 8.12 12.25 -32.14
CA MET A 630 6.96 12.11 -33.03
C MET A 630 6.76 13.32 -33.94
N LEU A 631 6.89 14.52 -33.39
CA LEU A 631 6.76 15.79 -34.11
C LEU A 631 7.83 15.93 -35.20
N ASN A 632 9.08 15.61 -34.87
CA ASN A 632 10.18 15.62 -35.83
C ASN A 632 9.97 14.57 -36.92
N ALA A 633 9.59 13.34 -36.56
CA ALA A 633 9.37 12.25 -37.50
C ALA A 633 8.18 12.47 -38.45
N SER A 634 7.23 13.33 -38.08
CA SER A 634 6.00 13.61 -38.86
C SER A 634 6.01 14.97 -39.57
N ASP A 635 7.07 15.75 -39.42
CA ASP A 635 7.15 17.13 -39.93
C ASP A 635 5.98 18.06 -39.49
N VAL A 636 5.66 18.06 -38.18
CA VAL A 636 4.55 18.84 -37.58
C VAL A 636 4.90 19.40 -36.20
N ASP A 637 4.17 20.41 -35.74
CA ASP A 637 4.30 21.04 -34.41
C ASP A 637 3.14 20.63 -33.49
N ALA A 638 3.21 20.91 -32.18
CA ALA A 638 2.11 20.67 -31.24
C ALA A 638 1.68 21.93 -30.48
N GLU A 639 0.40 21.97 -30.13
CA GLU A 639 -0.18 22.87 -29.13
C GLU A 639 -0.72 22.04 -27.96
N LEU A 640 -0.18 22.27 -26.76
CA LEU A 640 -0.44 21.49 -25.56
C LEU A 640 -1.22 22.31 -24.51
N LYS A 641 -2.15 21.65 -23.81
CA LYS A 641 -2.92 22.17 -22.68
C LYS A 641 -2.35 21.63 -21.37
N LEU A 642 -1.60 22.44 -20.63
CA LEU A 642 -0.93 21.99 -19.41
C LEU A 642 -1.91 21.62 -18.28
N ASP A 643 -3.07 22.30 -18.20
CA ASP A 643 -4.15 21.96 -17.27
C ASP A 643 -4.85 20.64 -17.59
N ALA A 644 -4.76 20.16 -18.83
CA ALA A 644 -5.39 18.92 -19.26
C ALA A 644 -4.52 17.68 -18.99
N LEU A 645 -3.26 17.87 -18.56
CA LEU A 645 -2.36 16.76 -18.28
C LEU A 645 -2.91 15.91 -17.13
N PRO A 646 -3.09 14.59 -17.32
CA PRO A 646 -3.43 13.71 -16.22
C PRO A 646 -2.20 13.57 -15.31
N VAL A 647 -2.37 13.77 -14.00
CA VAL A 647 -1.28 13.79 -13.02
C VAL A 647 -1.62 12.87 -11.86
N LEU A 648 -0.64 12.10 -11.38
CA LEU A 648 -0.81 11.22 -10.22
C LEU A 648 -1.07 12.04 -8.94
N PRO A 649 -1.90 11.54 -7.99
CA PRO A 649 -2.16 12.24 -6.74
C PRO A 649 -0.88 12.60 -5.96
N GLY A 650 -0.87 13.79 -5.37
CA GLY A 650 0.25 14.33 -4.59
C GLY A 650 1.45 14.84 -5.40
N VAL A 651 1.54 14.57 -6.70
CA VAL A 651 2.68 15.03 -7.52
C VAL A 651 2.81 16.55 -7.54
N ALA A 652 1.70 17.27 -7.72
CA ALA A 652 1.71 18.73 -7.76
C ALA A 652 2.24 19.34 -6.44
N GLU A 653 1.88 18.75 -5.31
CA GLU A 653 2.36 19.16 -3.98
C GLU A 653 3.86 18.88 -3.84
N LEU A 654 4.32 17.70 -4.27
CA LEU A 654 5.73 17.32 -4.24
C LEU A 654 6.60 18.22 -5.12
N VAL A 655 6.13 18.55 -6.33
CA VAL A 655 6.81 19.51 -7.22
C VAL A 655 6.88 20.89 -6.57
N ALA A 656 5.79 21.37 -5.95
CA ALA A 656 5.79 22.65 -5.24
C ALA A 656 6.76 22.68 -4.05
N LEU A 657 7.03 21.52 -3.43
CA LEU A 657 8.04 21.33 -2.39
C LEU A 657 9.47 21.13 -2.94
N GLY A 658 9.66 21.16 -4.26
CA GLY A 658 10.97 21.02 -4.91
C GLY A 658 11.43 19.56 -5.08
N HIS A 659 10.54 18.58 -4.95
CA HIS A 659 10.87 17.20 -5.28
C HIS A 659 10.82 16.97 -6.78
N GLU A 660 11.95 16.52 -7.33
CA GLU A 660 12.09 16.15 -8.72
C GLU A 660 13.01 14.93 -8.88
N SER A 661 12.86 14.24 -10.01
CA SER A 661 13.75 13.16 -10.41
C SER A 661 15.11 13.71 -10.87
N THR A 662 16.15 12.89 -10.73
CA THR A 662 17.51 13.27 -11.12
C THR A 662 17.70 13.44 -12.62
N LEU A 663 16.83 12.85 -13.44
CA LEU A 663 16.91 12.91 -14.90
C LEU A 663 16.15 14.12 -15.50
N ARG A 664 15.19 14.69 -14.76
CA ARG A 664 14.41 15.88 -15.17
C ARG A 664 15.29 17.01 -15.74
N PRO A 665 16.39 17.46 -15.09
CA PRO A 665 17.21 18.53 -15.66
C PRO A 665 17.86 18.19 -17.01
N SER A 666 18.33 16.95 -17.16
CA SER A 666 18.89 16.51 -18.44
C SER A 666 17.82 16.39 -19.52
N ASN A 667 16.61 15.94 -19.17
CA ASN A 667 15.49 15.85 -20.10
C ASN A 667 15.05 17.25 -20.56
N GLU A 668 14.96 18.23 -19.66
CA GLU A 668 14.64 19.61 -20.02
C GLU A 668 15.72 20.26 -20.90
N GLU A 669 17.00 20.02 -20.61
CA GLU A 669 18.11 20.49 -21.47
C GLU A 669 18.04 19.89 -22.87
N SER A 670 17.71 18.59 -22.98
CA SER A 670 17.68 17.88 -24.26
C SER A 670 16.65 18.41 -25.26
N VAL A 671 15.54 18.98 -24.76
CA VAL A 671 14.51 19.57 -25.61
C VAL A 671 14.82 21.02 -26.00
N GLY A 672 15.64 21.71 -25.20
CA GLY A 672 16.03 23.10 -25.41
C GLY A 672 14.85 24.03 -25.72
N ASN A 673 15.03 24.91 -26.69
CA ASN A 673 14.02 25.91 -27.07
C ASN A 673 12.83 25.33 -27.87
N ALA A 674 12.82 24.02 -28.14
CA ALA A 674 11.68 23.37 -28.80
C ALA A 674 10.43 23.37 -27.91
N VAL A 675 10.61 23.45 -26.59
CA VAL A 675 9.56 23.61 -25.60
C VAL A 675 9.82 24.93 -24.86
N PRO A 676 9.04 26.00 -25.11
CA PRO A 676 9.25 27.28 -24.45
C PRO A 676 9.04 27.15 -22.94
N LEU A 677 9.73 27.97 -22.14
CA LEU A 677 9.53 27.99 -20.69
C LEU A 677 8.09 28.40 -20.34
N SER A 678 7.55 27.80 -19.27
CA SER A 678 6.26 28.16 -18.70
C SER A 678 6.32 28.18 -17.18
N ALA A 679 5.58 29.10 -16.55
CA ALA A 679 5.44 29.17 -15.10
C ALA A 679 4.34 28.24 -14.55
N HIS A 680 3.68 27.49 -15.44
CA HIS A 680 2.59 26.60 -15.06
C HIS A 680 3.06 25.46 -14.13
N PRO A 681 2.32 25.09 -13.06
CA PRO A 681 2.75 24.08 -12.10
C PRO A 681 3.05 22.70 -12.70
N SER A 682 2.33 22.30 -13.74
CA SER A 682 2.55 21.03 -14.47
C SER A 682 3.71 21.08 -15.48
N PHE A 683 4.32 22.23 -15.75
CA PHE A 683 5.41 22.35 -16.74
C PHE A 683 6.59 21.41 -16.44
N PRO A 684 7.09 21.29 -15.19
CA PRO A 684 8.18 20.36 -14.89
C PRO A 684 7.85 18.89 -15.19
N LEU A 685 6.57 18.51 -15.17
CA LEU A 685 6.12 17.14 -15.43
C LEU A 685 6.31 16.70 -16.88
N LEU A 686 6.47 17.65 -17.80
CA LEU A 686 6.80 17.34 -19.19
C LEU A 686 8.15 16.62 -19.33
N PHE A 687 9.05 16.85 -18.39
CA PHE A 687 10.42 16.33 -18.40
C PHE A 687 10.63 15.22 -17.36
N ASP A 688 9.61 14.91 -16.57
CA ASP A 688 9.67 13.84 -15.58
C ASP A 688 9.75 12.47 -16.28
N PRO A 689 10.79 11.65 -16.04
CA PRO A 689 10.86 10.29 -16.53
C PRO A 689 9.69 9.47 -15.99
N GLN A 690 9.10 8.66 -16.86
CA GLN A 690 8.02 7.76 -16.48
C GLN A 690 8.50 6.30 -16.43
N THR A 691 8.14 5.59 -15.36
CA THR A 691 8.25 4.13 -15.29
C THR A 691 6.91 3.52 -15.66
N ALA A 692 6.89 2.58 -16.61
CA ALA A 692 5.67 1.97 -17.16
C ALA A 692 4.56 2.99 -17.49
N GLY A 693 4.94 4.08 -18.18
CA GLY A 693 4.06 5.21 -18.52
C GLY A 693 2.96 4.87 -19.54
N GLY A 694 2.26 5.91 -19.98
CA GLY A 694 1.13 5.78 -20.90
C GLY A 694 1.55 5.77 -22.36
N LEU A 695 0.57 5.50 -23.23
CA LEU A 695 0.70 5.77 -24.67
C LEU A 695 0.35 7.23 -24.94
N LEU A 696 1.20 7.89 -25.72
CA LEU A 696 0.91 9.14 -26.40
C LEU A 696 0.65 8.83 -27.87
N PHE A 697 -0.51 9.23 -28.39
CA PHE A 697 -0.87 8.99 -29.79
C PHE A 697 -1.73 10.12 -30.36
N GLY A 698 -1.73 10.22 -31.70
CA GLY A 698 -2.57 11.15 -32.45
C GLY A 698 -3.76 10.43 -33.08
N VAL A 699 -4.94 11.07 -33.08
CA VAL A 699 -6.14 10.61 -33.78
C VAL A 699 -6.81 11.77 -34.55
N PRO A 700 -7.57 11.49 -35.62
CA PRO A 700 -8.38 12.48 -36.30
C PRO A 700 -9.32 13.24 -35.35
N ALA A 701 -9.47 14.54 -35.57
CA ALA A 701 -10.21 15.42 -34.66
C ALA A 701 -11.68 15.04 -34.43
N ASP A 702 -12.33 14.48 -35.44
CA ASP A 702 -13.71 14.01 -35.38
C ASP A 702 -13.89 12.74 -34.55
N GLN A 703 -12.82 11.97 -34.33
CA GLN A 703 -12.82 10.73 -33.54
C GLN A 703 -12.29 10.90 -32.12
N ALA A 704 -11.61 12.02 -31.83
CA ALA A 704 -10.86 12.20 -30.59
C ALA A 704 -11.70 12.06 -29.31
N GLU A 705 -12.86 12.72 -29.25
CA GLU A 705 -13.75 12.67 -28.08
C GLU A 705 -14.33 11.27 -27.87
N ALA A 706 -14.74 10.59 -28.94
CA ALA A 706 -15.27 9.23 -28.87
C ALA A 706 -14.19 8.24 -28.41
N CYS A 707 -12.97 8.34 -28.94
CA CYS A 707 -11.82 7.55 -28.54
C CYS A 707 -11.49 7.74 -27.05
N CYS A 708 -11.38 9.00 -26.61
CA CYS A 708 -11.09 9.33 -25.23
C CYS A 708 -12.18 8.82 -24.28
N ALA A 709 -13.46 8.96 -24.64
CA ALA A 709 -14.58 8.45 -23.86
C ALA A 709 -14.56 6.92 -23.73
N GLU A 710 -14.30 6.20 -24.82
CA GLU A 710 -14.20 4.73 -24.82
C GLU A 710 -13.03 4.24 -23.96
N LEU A 711 -11.86 4.87 -24.10
CA LEU A 711 -10.69 4.59 -23.27
C LEU A 711 -11.00 4.78 -21.78
N ARG A 712 -11.65 5.91 -21.43
CA ARG A 712 -12.00 6.22 -20.03
C ARG A 712 -13.04 5.30 -19.44
N ALA A 713 -14.00 4.85 -20.25
CA ALA A 713 -15.03 3.91 -19.84
C ALA A 713 -14.52 2.47 -19.74
N GLY A 714 -13.41 2.16 -20.42
CA GLY A 714 -12.79 0.84 -20.43
C GLY A 714 -11.36 0.86 -19.88
N PRO A 715 -10.34 0.67 -20.74
CA PRO A 715 -9.01 0.25 -20.29
C PRO A 715 -8.14 1.35 -19.67
N ALA A 716 -8.48 2.63 -19.86
CA ALA A 716 -7.67 3.78 -19.46
C ALA A 716 -8.53 4.92 -18.86
N PRO A 717 -9.04 4.78 -17.61
CA PRO A 717 -9.85 5.80 -16.93
C PRO A 717 -9.19 7.19 -16.82
N ASP A 718 -7.86 7.21 -16.85
CA ASP A 718 -7.04 8.41 -16.76
C ASP A 718 -6.75 9.04 -18.13
N ALA A 719 -7.25 8.48 -19.23
CA ALA A 719 -6.98 9.00 -20.56
C ALA A 719 -7.50 10.43 -20.72
N ARG A 720 -6.68 11.32 -21.29
CA ARG A 720 -7.03 12.73 -21.52
C ARG A 720 -6.58 13.20 -22.90
N ILE A 721 -7.39 14.05 -23.51
CA ILE A 721 -6.97 14.88 -24.64
C ILE A 721 -6.07 15.99 -24.08
N ILE A 722 -4.81 16.01 -24.48
CA ILE A 722 -3.80 16.92 -23.93
C ILE A 722 -3.42 18.04 -24.88
N GLY A 723 -3.79 17.96 -26.16
CA GLY A 723 -3.36 18.94 -27.15
C GLY A 723 -3.77 18.59 -28.56
N ARG A 724 -3.22 19.31 -29.54
CA ARG A 724 -3.43 19.10 -30.96
C ARG A 724 -2.15 19.30 -31.76
N ILE A 725 -2.11 18.68 -32.92
CA ILE A 725 -1.05 18.84 -33.91
C ILE A 725 -1.34 20.04 -34.81
N THR A 726 -0.30 20.81 -35.13
CA THR A 726 -0.38 21.99 -35.99
C THR A 726 0.67 21.93 -37.10
N PRO A 727 0.49 22.68 -38.20
CA PRO A 727 1.49 22.71 -39.28
C PRO A 727 2.87 23.16 -38.78
N ARG A 728 3.93 22.52 -39.27
CA ARG A 728 5.33 22.88 -39.03
C ARG A 728 5.58 24.35 -39.38
N ARG A 729 6.21 25.10 -38.46
CA ARG A 729 6.64 26.49 -38.71
C ARG A 729 8.15 26.68 -38.86
N GLY A 730 8.97 25.70 -38.47
CA GLY A 730 10.44 25.81 -38.44
C GLY A 730 11.16 24.61 -39.04
N SER A 731 12.44 24.45 -38.71
CA SER A 731 13.26 23.30 -39.12
C SER A 731 13.20 22.12 -38.13
N VAL A 732 12.55 22.30 -36.98
CA VAL A 732 12.41 21.30 -35.90
C VAL A 732 11.00 21.33 -35.31
N GLY A 733 10.62 20.20 -34.70
CA GLY A 733 9.52 20.04 -33.75
C GLY A 733 9.48 21.16 -32.73
N VAL A 734 8.35 21.86 -32.62
CA VAL A 734 8.11 22.74 -31.48
C VAL A 734 6.77 22.45 -30.81
N VAL A 735 6.76 22.61 -29.49
CA VAL A 735 5.57 22.58 -28.65
C VAL A 735 5.22 24.01 -28.28
N ARG A 736 3.94 24.37 -28.32
CA ARG A 736 3.43 25.64 -27.78
C ARG A 736 2.36 25.34 -26.74
N PHE A 737 2.14 26.26 -25.82
CA PHE A 737 1.07 26.13 -24.84
C PHE A 737 -0.11 27.00 -25.23
N THR A 738 -1.31 26.50 -25.02
CA THR A 738 -2.53 27.31 -25.11
C THR A 738 -2.85 27.87 -23.73
N ASP A 739 -2.80 29.20 -23.57
CA ASP A 739 -3.17 29.88 -22.33
C ASP A 739 -4.68 29.79 -22.06
N GLU A 740 -5.08 29.28 -20.89
CA GLU A 740 -6.34 29.64 -20.25
C GLU A 740 -6.07 30.08 -18.81
N THR A 741 -5.71 31.36 -18.62
CA THR A 741 -6.26 32.27 -17.58
C THR A 741 -5.47 33.59 -17.51
N LYS A 742 -5.92 34.57 -18.30
CA LYS A 742 -6.24 35.89 -17.73
C LYS A 742 -7.70 35.81 -17.28
N SER A 743 -7.94 35.58 -15.99
CA SER A 743 -9.17 36.00 -15.30
C SER A 743 -8.96 35.98 -13.80
#